data_AF-A0A2Z3H3Z7-F1
#
_entry.id   AF-A0A2Z3H3Z7-F1
#
_cell.length_a   1.000
_cell.length_b   1.000
_cell.length_c   1.000
_cell.angle_alpha   90.00
_cell.angle_beta   90.00
_cell.angle_gamma   90.00
#
_symmetry.space_group_name_H-M   'P 1'
#
loop_
_entity.id
_entity.type
_entity.pdbx_description
1 polymer ?
#
loop_
_entity_poly.entity_id
_entity_poly.type
_entity_poly.pdbx_seq_one_letter_code
_entity_poly.pdbx_strand_id
1 'polypeptide(L)'
;MPPLRSFALAALVALAPGAVARDAAEVQKRLATGSDAQKRLRVDALTVADGRAKLTGAFLDVPAAREGAPTAFATAQEETAKLVREVLKSANLVLDWSGVQKVEEKDHPHVVLQAAANAAGSKGDAPADRVLFASSRFGPDGAVVLSGRRGKDEAVAKWVAGAISERLAKSPAVKLVGEKPLVVDGLKAVEWKLTPADVQKLLATSTDAATRRLRADRVCLAFDAQNPDPAARYTVLHLRFSGVRLSEDAVRTGPISDACRKQWPELFVGAPRVLIDLKPLLGPGVPELAQKLQTAVAARPPLDGVRIDPGAEFDSEGRLVLVGAQPGLTVAGEKELTTTFQAVLKELAGKGGAASGRYQRLAEGAISVKRMKVVATKKVLAELREWADKTTDDARVSRVHFGADGALTLDAKTVTKSDGEKVWRKFKELTDRHLAPDGSQENGRSFGAVAEPKGDPPTFGASLTAHLRKEMAADQKKWNGVLIERGLFDADNRYTLRGVADSAKQNDELAKLLGAIQADPRWAEFFAVAPNKPALDVLPLSDLLDRVKRVTPAYPEFDGVRIEAARYDADVNLIFDATAAGAVGAAPAELLAKLIRDHEGYRRRVPAGKPVKIVRTGGPAAAGRDGFSLATGAQLVEQGDDKKVRAWLDDALLNHANESGLWYLSAYHNHLKGEAELVRRDLRRVIELEGGPGANEGTQRKRRYEAAKNLQGKARNELDALWVEYQREVKNGAKRITLTADK
;
A
#
# COMPACT_ATOMS: atom_id res chain seq x y z
N MET A 1 -0.20 -105.95 -72.55
CA MET A 1 -0.21 -104.51 -72.22
C MET A 1 -0.37 -104.33 -70.71
N PRO A 2 0.73 -104.01 -70.01
CA PRO A 2 0.70 -103.13 -68.83
C PRO A 2 1.93 -102.18 -68.80
N PRO A 3 2.15 -101.31 -67.79
CA PRO A 3 1.30 -100.29 -67.17
C PRO A 3 1.95 -98.87 -67.17
N LEU A 4 1.16 -97.80 -67.04
CA LEU A 4 1.65 -96.46 -66.65
C LEU A 4 1.29 -96.22 -65.17
N ARG A 5 2.31 -96.20 -64.29
CA ARG A 5 2.17 -95.80 -62.88
C ARG A 5 2.68 -94.38 -62.67
N SER A 6 1.72 -93.49 -62.44
CA SER A 6 1.86 -92.24 -61.71
C SER A 6 2.24 -92.54 -60.26
N PHE A 7 3.38 -92.04 -59.78
CA PHE A 7 3.61 -91.73 -58.36
C PHE A 7 4.77 -90.71 -58.25
N ALA A 8 4.41 -89.43 -58.17
CA ALA A 8 5.25 -88.40 -57.57
C ALA A 8 4.43 -87.80 -56.42
N LEU A 9 4.36 -88.53 -55.31
CA LEU A 9 3.79 -88.02 -54.06
C LEU A 9 4.86 -87.14 -53.42
N ALA A 10 4.57 -85.84 -53.34
CA ALA A 10 5.38 -84.86 -52.63
C ALA A 10 5.57 -85.30 -51.18
N ALA A 11 6.81 -85.52 -50.77
CA ALA A 11 7.17 -85.63 -49.36
C ALA A 11 6.92 -84.27 -48.70
N LEU A 12 5.73 -84.09 -48.11
CA LEU A 12 5.41 -82.96 -47.26
C LEU A 12 6.23 -83.14 -45.97
N VAL A 13 7.43 -82.58 -45.94
CA VAL A 13 8.24 -82.52 -44.72
C VAL A 13 7.49 -81.61 -43.75
N ALA A 14 6.77 -82.20 -42.80
CA ALA A 14 6.30 -81.49 -41.63
C ALA A 14 7.54 -80.97 -40.89
N LEU A 15 7.79 -79.66 -41.01
CA LEU A 15 8.88 -79.00 -40.29
C LEU A 15 8.70 -79.24 -38.79
N ALA A 16 9.76 -79.67 -38.11
CA ALA A 16 9.73 -79.80 -36.66
C ALA A 16 9.32 -78.45 -36.04
N PRO A 17 8.46 -78.42 -34.99
CA PRO A 17 7.97 -77.17 -34.39
C PRO A 17 9.07 -76.16 -34.03
N GLY A 18 10.27 -76.64 -33.67
CA GLY A 18 11.43 -75.79 -33.37
C GLY A 18 12.08 -75.10 -34.58
N ALA A 19 11.94 -75.64 -35.80
CA ALA A 19 12.41 -74.98 -37.02
C ALA A 19 11.51 -73.78 -37.36
N VAL A 20 10.20 -73.96 -37.23
CA VAL A 20 9.19 -72.95 -37.51
C VAL A 20 9.33 -71.72 -36.61
N ALA A 21 9.62 -71.91 -35.32
CA ALA A 21 9.87 -70.81 -34.39
C ALA A 21 11.17 -70.04 -34.71
N ARG A 22 12.22 -70.74 -35.18
CA ARG A 22 13.47 -70.09 -35.63
C ARG A 22 13.25 -69.28 -36.89
N ASP A 23 12.49 -69.79 -37.84
CA ASP A 23 12.17 -69.11 -39.09
C ASP A 23 11.33 -67.84 -38.83
N ALA A 24 10.34 -67.91 -37.94
CA ALA A 24 9.57 -66.74 -37.51
C ALA A 24 10.46 -65.65 -36.89
N ALA A 25 11.41 -66.04 -36.03
CA ALA A 25 12.37 -65.12 -35.43
C ALA A 25 13.33 -64.49 -36.46
N GLU A 26 13.81 -65.27 -37.43
CA GLU A 26 14.65 -64.76 -38.53
C GLU A 26 13.87 -63.80 -39.44
N VAL A 27 12.61 -64.12 -39.76
CA VAL A 27 11.71 -63.20 -40.49
C VAL A 27 11.55 -61.89 -39.71
N GLN A 28 11.24 -61.95 -38.41
CA GLN A 28 11.09 -60.75 -37.58
C GLN A 28 12.37 -59.91 -37.53
N LYS A 29 13.53 -60.56 -37.40
CA LYS A 29 14.85 -59.89 -37.40
C LYS A 29 15.11 -59.14 -38.70
N ARG A 30 14.77 -59.74 -39.84
CA ARG A 30 14.91 -59.08 -41.14
C ARG A 30 13.90 -57.95 -41.34
N LEU A 31 12.64 -58.14 -40.93
CA LEU A 31 11.61 -57.09 -40.96
C LEU A 31 12.06 -55.84 -40.17
N ALA A 32 12.67 -56.02 -38.99
CA ALA A 32 13.15 -54.93 -38.15
C ALA A 32 14.25 -54.06 -38.79
N THR A 33 14.96 -54.59 -39.79
CA THR A 33 16.04 -53.88 -40.53
C THR A 33 15.64 -53.47 -41.94
N GLY A 34 14.44 -53.85 -42.38
CA GLY A 34 13.94 -53.66 -43.74
C GLY A 34 13.40 -52.25 -44.03
N SER A 35 12.46 -52.19 -44.98
CA SER A 35 11.72 -50.97 -45.32
C SER A 35 10.90 -50.46 -44.12
N ASP A 36 10.40 -49.22 -44.21
CA ASP A 36 9.52 -48.68 -43.17
C ASP A 36 8.16 -49.39 -43.12
N ALA A 37 7.70 -49.96 -44.24
CA ALA A 37 6.52 -50.81 -44.27
C ALA A 37 6.79 -52.14 -43.55
N GLN A 38 7.94 -52.76 -43.78
CA GLN A 38 8.35 -54.00 -43.10
C GLN A 38 8.53 -53.82 -41.59
N LYS A 39 9.14 -52.71 -41.15
CA LYS A 39 9.33 -52.39 -39.71
C LYS A 39 8.02 -52.22 -38.93
N ARG A 40 6.88 -52.08 -39.62
CA ARG A 40 5.55 -51.97 -39.01
C ARG A 40 4.85 -53.30 -38.82
N LEU A 41 5.45 -54.40 -39.26
CA LEU A 41 4.93 -55.75 -39.05
C LEU A 41 5.66 -56.46 -37.90
N ARG A 42 4.88 -56.99 -36.96
CA ARG A 42 5.32 -57.97 -35.96
C ARG A 42 4.83 -59.34 -36.39
N VAL A 43 5.69 -60.35 -36.33
CA VAL A 43 5.33 -61.76 -36.52
C VAL A 43 5.34 -62.45 -35.16
N ASP A 44 4.17 -62.93 -34.73
CA ASP A 44 4.01 -63.68 -33.48
C ASP A 44 4.16 -65.18 -33.71
N ALA A 45 3.57 -65.68 -34.80
CA ALA A 45 3.75 -67.05 -35.26
C ALA A 45 3.74 -67.11 -36.79
N LEU A 46 4.45 -68.10 -37.30
CA LEU A 46 4.46 -68.53 -38.69
C LEU A 46 4.08 -70.00 -38.67
N THR A 47 3.08 -70.44 -39.44
CA THR A 47 2.78 -71.87 -39.58
C THR A 47 2.74 -72.23 -41.06
N VAL A 48 3.35 -73.35 -41.43
CA VAL A 48 3.44 -73.79 -42.84
C VAL A 48 2.72 -75.12 -42.98
N ALA A 49 1.69 -75.15 -43.82
CA ALA A 49 0.93 -76.35 -44.14
C ALA A 49 0.45 -76.27 -45.60
N ASP A 50 0.56 -77.38 -46.35
CA ASP A 50 0.03 -77.51 -47.72
C ASP A 50 0.45 -76.40 -48.69
N GLY A 51 1.73 -76.00 -48.65
CA GLY A 51 2.26 -74.92 -49.50
C GLY A 51 1.74 -73.51 -49.15
N ARG A 52 1.06 -73.37 -48.01
CA ARG A 52 0.60 -72.10 -47.46
C ARG A 52 1.30 -71.78 -46.16
N ALA A 53 1.74 -70.54 -45.99
CA ALA A 53 2.28 -70.03 -44.74
C ALA A 53 1.32 -69.01 -44.12
N LYS A 54 0.79 -69.32 -42.94
CA LYS A 54 -0.05 -68.40 -42.19
C LYS A 54 0.80 -67.57 -41.24
N LEU A 55 0.71 -66.25 -41.37
CA LEU A 55 1.32 -65.31 -40.44
C LEU A 55 0.27 -64.84 -39.43
N THR A 56 0.64 -64.88 -38.16
CA THR A 56 -0.09 -64.17 -37.10
C THR A 56 0.79 -63.06 -36.54
N GLY A 57 0.17 -61.97 -36.07
CA GLY A 57 0.95 -60.81 -35.65
C GLY A 57 0.13 -59.54 -35.51
N ALA A 58 0.85 -58.43 -35.48
CA ALA A 58 0.26 -57.09 -35.50
C ALA A 58 0.93 -56.24 -36.57
N PHE A 59 0.15 -55.42 -37.27
CA PHE A 59 0.64 -54.43 -38.23
C PHE A 59 0.20 -53.03 -37.82
N LEU A 60 1.16 -52.11 -37.71
CA LEU A 60 0.88 -50.69 -37.46
C LEU A 60 0.42 -50.04 -38.76
N ASP A 61 -0.90 -50.03 -39.00
CA ASP A 61 -1.47 -49.57 -40.26
C ASP A 61 -1.48 -48.04 -40.36
N VAL A 62 -1.22 -47.51 -41.55
CA VAL A 62 -1.40 -46.07 -41.82
C VAL A 62 -2.23 -45.89 -43.09
N PRO A 63 -3.01 -44.81 -43.18
CA PRO A 63 -3.71 -44.46 -44.40
C PRO A 63 -2.76 -44.35 -45.60
N ALA A 64 -3.28 -44.64 -46.80
CA ALA A 64 -2.53 -44.39 -48.03
C ALA A 64 -2.19 -42.88 -48.14
N ALA A 65 -0.97 -42.56 -48.57
CA ALA A 65 -0.49 -41.18 -48.64
C ALA A 65 -1.31 -40.29 -49.60
N ARG A 66 -2.01 -40.91 -50.55
CA ARG A 66 -2.96 -40.27 -51.47
C ARG A 66 -3.97 -41.31 -51.95
N GLU A 67 -5.11 -40.85 -52.40
CA GLU A 67 -6.14 -41.69 -53.03
C GLU A 67 -5.53 -42.51 -54.19
N GLY A 68 -5.80 -43.81 -54.21
CA GLY A 68 -5.27 -44.75 -55.21
C GLY A 68 -3.82 -45.24 -54.99
N ALA A 69 -3.07 -44.73 -54.01
CA ALA A 69 -1.77 -45.31 -53.65
C ALA A 69 -1.96 -46.66 -52.92
N PRO A 70 -1.04 -47.63 -53.10
CA PRO A 70 -1.04 -48.85 -52.29
C PRO A 70 -1.02 -48.50 -50.80
N THR A 71 -1.82 -49.22 -50.00
CA THR A 71 -1.77 -49.06 -48.55
C THR A 71 -0.42 -49.52 -48.02
N ALA A 72 -0.01 -48.99 -46.86
CA ALA A 72 1.21 -49.46 -46.21
C ALA A 72 1.14 -50.98 -45.93
N PHE A 73 -0.06 -51.48 -45.60
CA PHE A 73 -0.28 -52.92 -45.44
C PHE A 73 -0.07 -53.70 -46.74
N ALA A 74 -0.64 -53.27 -47.86
CA ALA A 74 -0.45 -53.96 -49.15
C ALA A 74 1.04 -53.99 -49.57
N THR A 75 1.74 -52.88 -49.38
CA THR A 75 3.19 -52.80 -49.61
C THR A 75 3.95 -53.75 -48.70
N ALA A 76 3.63 -53.77 -47.40
CA ALA A 76 4.24 -54.69 -46.45
C ALA A 76 3.93 -56.15 -46.79
N GLN A 77 2.73 -56.46 -47.30
CA GLN A 77 2.36 -57.81 -47.71
C GLN A 77 3.24 -58.31 -48.85
N GLU A 78 3.45 -57.50 -49.89
CA GLU A 78 4.31 -57.85 -51.02
C GLU A 78 5.78 -58.01 -50.60
N GLU A 79 6.31 -57.03 -49.89
CA GLU A 79 7.71 -57.02 -49.46
C GLU A 79 8.03 -58.14 -48.46
N THR A 80 7.13 -58.39 -47.50
CA THR A 80 7.27 -59.49 -46.54
C THR A 80 7.06 -60.83 -47.24
N ALA A 81 6.21 -60.90 -48.27
CA ALA A 81 6.02 -62.16 -48.97
C ALA A 81 7.29 -62.63 -49.67
N LYS A 82 8.00 -61.70 -50.30
CA LYS A 82 9.33 -61.97 -50.85
C LYS A 82 10.29 -62.45 -49.75
N LEU A 83 10.31 -61.75 -48.61
CA LEU A 83 11.18 -62.07 -47.48
C LEU A 83 10.92 -63.47 -46.89
N VAL A 84 9.66 -63.83 -46.65
CA VAL A 84 9.28 -65.12 -46.05
C VAL A 84 9.63 -66.28 -47.00
N ARG A 85 9.40 -66.11 -48.31
CA ARG A 85 9.81 -67.09 -49.33
C ARG A 85 11.31 -67.32 -49.35
N GLU A 86 12.09 -66.26 -49.17
CA GLU A 86 13.55 -66.33 -49.10
C GLU A 86 14.01 -67.09 -47.85
N VAL A 87 13.48 -66.74 -46.67
CA VAL A 87 13.83 -67.40 -45.40
C VAL A 87 13.46 -68.89 -45.43
N LEU A 88 12.25 -69.22 -45.92
CA LEU A 88 11.76 -70.60 -46.00
C LEU A 88 12.26 -71.37 -47.23
N LYS A 89 13.05 -70.72 -48.11
CA LYS A 89 13.56 -71.30 -49.36
C LYS A 89 12.44 -71.94 -50.22
N SER A 90 11.28 -71.30 -50.29
CA SER A 90 10.10 -71.81 -51.01
C SER A 90 9.49 -70.73 -51.90
N ALA A 91 9.80 -70.78 -53.20
CA ALA A 91 9.39 -69.75 -54.17
C ALA A 91 7.86 -69.70 -54.40
N ASN A 92 7.18 -70.84 -54.31
CA ASN A 92 5.75 -70.97 -54.61
C ASN A 92 4.84 -70.86 -53.37
N LEU A 93 5.40 -70.43 -52.23
CA LEU A 93 4.66 -70.30 -50.98
C LEU A 93 3.60 -69.20 -51.07
N VAL A 94 2.36 -69.56 -50.76
CA VAL A 94 1.23 -68.62 -50.65
C VAL A 94 1.10 -68.18 -49.19
N LEU A 95 0.97 -66.87 -48.95
CA LEU A 95 0.91 -66.33 -47.59
C LEU A 95 -0.51 -65.99 -47.19
N ASP A 96 -0.93 -66.53 -46.05
CA ASP A 96 -2.20 -66.21 -45.40
C ASP A 96 -1.96 -65.14 -44.32
N TRP A 97 -2.56 -63.97 -44.54
CA TRP A 97 -2.45 -62.78 -43.70
C TRP A 97 -3.61 -62.63 -42.71
N SER A 98 -4.57 -63.57 -42.70
CA SER A 98 -5.78 -63.49 -41.88
C SER A 98 -5.52 -63.43 -40.37
N GLY A 99 -4.33 -63.86 -39.92
CA GLY A 99 -3.90 -63.80 -38.52
C GLY A 99 -3.20 -62.50 -38.12
N VAL A 100 -2.95 -61.58 -39.03
CA VAL A 100 -2.28 -60.30 -38.73
C VAL A 100 -3.32 -59.26 -38.36
N GLN A 101 -3.32 -58.84 -37.10
CA GLN A 101 -4.19 -57.77 -36.62
C GLN A 101 -3.68 -56.41 -37.09
N LYS A 102 -4.51 -55.70 -37.85
CA LYS A 102 -4.24 -54.31 -38.21
C LYS A 102 -4.57 -53.42 -37.01
N VAL A 103 -3.58 -52.64 -36.59
CA VAL A 103 -3.71 -51.65 -35.53
C VAL A 103 -3.91 -50.30 -36.20
N GLU A 104 -5.08 -49.72 -35.99
CA GLU A 104 -5.41 -48.40 -36.53
C GLU A 104 -4.45 -47.33 -35.98
N GLU A 105 -4.23 -46.28 -36.76
CA GLU A 105 -3.27 -45.22 -36.45
C GLU A 105 -3.51 -44.56 -35.08
N LYS A 106 -4.78 -44.35 -34.70
CA LYS A 106 -5.17 -43.81 -33.39
C LYS A 106 -4.73 -44.68 -32.21
N ASP A 107 -4.55 -45.98 -32.46
CA ASP A 107 -4.19 -47.01 -31.48
C ASP A 107 -2.70 -47.39 -31.57
N HIS A 108 -1.92 -46.68 -32.41
CA HIS A 108 -0.47 -46.88 -32.45
C HIS A 108 0.14 -46.52 -31.09
N PRO A 109 1.13 -47.30 -30.60
CA PRO A 109 1.72 -47.10 -29.28
C PRO A 109 2.18 -45.66 -29.00
N HIS A 110 2.83 -45.01 -29.96
CA HIS A 110 3.31 -43.63 -29.79
C HIS A 110 2.17 -42.60 -29.72
N VAL A 111 1.07 -42.81 -30.46
CA VAL A 111 -0.13 -41.95 -30.42
C VAL A 111 -0.86 -42.09 -29.09
N VAL A 112 -1.07 -43.32 -28.63
CA VAL A 112 -1.71 -43.62 -27.35
C VAL A 112 -0.93 -43.00 -26.19
N LEU A 113 0.40 -43.13 -26.21
CA LEU A 113 1.26 -42.54 -25.19
C LEU A 113 1.30 -41.00 -25.25
N GLN A 114 1.33 -40.39 -26.45
CA GLN A 114 1.25 -38.93 -26.57
C GLN A 114 -0.12 -38.40 -26.10
N ALA A 115 -1.21 -39.11 -26.37
CA ALA A 115 -2.53 -38.76 -25.86
C ALA A 115 -2.59 -38.87 -24.32
N ALA A 116 -2.01 -39.92 -23.74
CA ALA A 116 -1.88 -40.08 -22.30
C ALA A 116 -1.03 -38.97 -21.67
N ALA A 117 0.07 -38.58 -22.32
CA ALA A 117 0.93 -37.46 -21.93
C ALA A 117 0.13 -36.16 -21.86
N ASN A 118 -0.62 -35.86 -22.92
CA ASN A 118 -1.46 -34.67 -22.99
C ASN A 118 -2.56 -34.66 -21.92
N ALA A 119 -3.18 -35.82 -21.64
CA ALA A 119 -4.19 -35.95 -20.60
C ALA A 119 -3.60 -35.77 -19.20
N ALA A 120 -2.45 -36.37 -18.91
CA ALA A 120 -1.76 -36.24 -17.63
C ALA A 120 -1.31 -34.79 -17.39
N GLY A 121 -0.65 -34.15 -18.36
CA GLY A 121 -0.23 -32.76 -18.26
C GLY A 121 -1.41 -31.79 -18.07
N SER A 122 -2.58 -32.09 -18.63
CA SER A 122 -3.80 -31.27 -18.42
C SER A 122 -4.30 -31.29 -16.97
N LYS A 123 -3.89 -32.30 -16.20
CA LYS A 123 -4.17 -32.47 -14.77
C LYS A 123 -3.02 -31.98 -13.88
N GLY A 124 -2.02 -31.30 -14.44
CA GLY A 124 -0.88 -30.75 -13.70
C GLY A 124 0.33 -31.68 -13.56
N ASP A 125 0.34 -32.84 -14.23
CA ASP A 125 1.48 -33.76 -14.23
C ASP A 125 2.58 -33.23 -15.18
N ALA A 126 3.36 -32.25 -14.69
CA ALA A 126 4.34 -31.52 -15.49
C ALA A 126 5.39 -32.40 -16.23
N PRO A 127 5.87 -33.53 -15.69
CA PRO A 127 6.70 -34.48 -16.43
C PRO A 127 6.11 -34.93 -17.78
N ALA A 128 4.78 -35.07 -17.85
CA ALA A 128 4.07 -35.53 -19.05
C ALA A 128 4.10 -34.52 -20.21
N ASP A 129 4.35 -33.23 -19.95
CA ASP A 129 4.49 -32.22 -21.01
C ASP A 129 5.90 -32.20 -21.63
N ARG A 130 6.84 -32.98 -21.06
CA ARG A 130 8.25 -33.02 -21.46
C ARG A 130 8.62 -34.25 -22.29
N VAL A 131 7.66 -34.76 -23.05
CA VAL A 131 7.81 -35.95 -23.90
C VAL A 131 7.27 -35.71 -25.31
N LEU A 132 7.96 -36.31 -26.26
CA LEU A 132 7.61 -36.38 -27.67
C LEU A 132 7.73 -37.84 -28.10
N PHE A 133 6.60 -38.49 -28.35
CA PHE A 133 6.53 -39.80 -28.98
C PHE A 133 6.37 -39.61 -30.49
N ALA A 134 7.46 -39.76 -31.23
CA ALA A 134 7.55 -39.43 -32.65
C ALA A 134 7.02 -40.56 -33.54
N SER A 135 7.35 -41.82 -33.22
CA SER A 135 6.88 -42.99 -33.95
C SER A 135 7.03 -44.28 -33.14
N SER A 136 6.45 -45.36 -33.65
CA SER A 136 6.63 -46.72 -33.13
C SER A 136 6.88 -47.70 -34.27
N ARG A 137 7.73 -48.71 -34.03
CA ARG A 137 8.03 -49.80 -34.96
C ARG A 137 8.29 -51.10 -34.20
N PHE A 138 8.47 -52.21 -34.90
CA PHE A 138 8.86 -53.48 -34.29
C PHE A 138 10.37 -53.74 -34.37
N GLY A 139 10.93 -54.21 -33.26
CA GLY A 139 12.32 -54.63 -33.12
C GLY A 139 12.56 -56.07 -33.59
N PRO A 140 13.82 -56.55 -33.53
CA PRO A 140 14.18 -57.89 -33.99
C PRO A 140 13.58 -59.02 -33.14
N ASP A 141 13.17 -58.73 -31.90
CA ASP A 141 12.48 -59.62 -30.97
C ASP A 141 10.95 -59.46 -31.00
N GLY A 142 10.43 -58.61 -31.89
CA GLY A 142 9.02 -58.24 -31.95
C GLY A 142 8.59 -57.24 -30.88
N ALA A 143 9.51 -56.72 -30.07
CA ALA A 143 9.23 -55.63 -29.13
C ALA A 143 8.80 -54.37 -29.87
N VAL A 144 7.90 -53.58 -29.28
CA VAL A 144 7.64 -52.23 -29.79
C VAL A 144 8.83 -51.35 -29.44
N VAL A 145 9.48 -50.79 -30.46
CA VAL A 145 10.52 -49.78 -30.32
C VAL A 145 9.86 -48.41 -30.49
N LEU A 146 9.79 -47.65 -29.40
CA LEU A 146 9.35 -46.27 -29.42
C LEU A 146 10.51 -45.38 -29.87
N SER A 147 10.23 -44.35 -30.67
CA SER A 147 11.20 -43.33 -31.01
C SER A 147 10.67 -41.94 -30.66
N GLY A 148 11.57 -41.01 -30.35
CA GLY A 148 11.19 -39.67 -29.96
C GLY A 148 12.19 -39.03 -29.01
N ARG A 149 11.70 -38.12 -28.18
CA ARG A 149 12.52 -37.36 -27.23
C ARG A 149 11.81 -37.26 -25.89
N ARG A 150 12.58 -37.19 -24.82
CA ARG A 150 12.07 -36.87 -23.49
C ARG A 150 13.05 -35.98 -22.74
N GLY A 151 12.56 -35.26 -21.74
CA GLY A 151 13.42 -34.58 -20.78
C GLY A 151 14.41 -35.56 -20.10
N LYS A 152 15.60 -35.05 -19.77
CA LYS A 152 16.63 -35.78 -19.00
C LYS A 152 16.24 -36.09 -17.55
N ASP A 153 15.23 -35.39 -17.03
CA ASP A 153 14.75 -35.52 -15.66
C ASP A 153 14.25 -36.94 -15.35
N GLU A 154 14.61 -37.46 -14.17
CA GLU A 154 14.21 -38.80 -13.72
C GLU A 154 12.69 -38.93 -13.56
N ALA A 155 12.01 -37.86 -13.15
CA ALA A 155 10.55 -37.86 -13.04
C ALA A 155 9.88 -38.12 -14.40
N VAL A 156 10.46 -37.59 -15.49
CA VAL A 156 9.99 -37.84 -16.86
C VAL A 156 10.24 -39.29 -17.26
N ALA A 157 11.41 -39.84 -16.94
CA ALA A 157 11.71 -41.25 -17.21
C ALA A 157 10.75 -42.20 -16.47
N LYS A 158 10.49 -41.93 -15.18
CA LYS A 158 9.54 -42.68 -14.36
C LYS A 158 8.11 -42.57 -14.90
N TRP A 159 7.70 -41.37 -15.32
CA TRP A 159 6.40 -41.15 -15.95
C TRP A 159 6.25 -41.97 -17.23
N VAL A 160 7.26 -41.92 -18.13
CA VAL A 160 7.25 -42.70 -19.38
C VAL A 160 7.15 -44.20 -19.09
N ALA A 161 7.96 -44.73 -18.17
CA ALA A 161 7.93 -46.15 -17.81
C ALA A 161 6.56 -46.58 -17.25
N GLY A 162 5.97 -45.76 -16.38
CA GLY A 162 4.63 -45.98 -15.84
C GLY A 162 3.57 -45.96 -16.93
N ALA A 163 3.60 -44.95 -17.80
CA ALA A 163 2.67 -44.80 -18.91
C ALA A 163 2.76 -45.97 -19.91
N ILE A 164 3.98 -46.45 -20.22
CA ILE A 164 4.19 -47.65 -21.03
C ILE A 164 3.52 -48.86 -20.37
N SER A 165 3.81 -49.11 -19.08
CA SER A 165 3.25 -50.25 -18.36
C SER A 165 1.73 -50.22 -18.29
N GLU A 166 1.13 -49.05 -18.01
CA GLU A 166 -0.31 -48.90 -17.83
C GLU A 166 -1.06 -48.90 -19.16
N ARG A 167 -0.61 -48.08 -20.12
CA ARG A 167 -1.36 -47.78 -21.35
C ARG A 167 -1.15 -48.83 -22.42
N LEU A 168 0.02 -49.45 -22.48
CA LEU A 168 0.35 -50.41 -23.54
C LEU A 168 0.08 -51.87 -23.16
N ALA A 169 -0.20 -52.19 -21.89
CA ALA A 169 -0.54 -53.55 -21.48
C ALA A 169 -1.78 -54.13 -22.19
N LYS A 170 -2.66 -53.26 -22.71
CA LYS A 170 -3.87 -53.64 -23.44
C LYS A 170 -3.76 -53.41 -24.95
N SER A 171 -2.62 -52.94 -25.44
CA SER A 171 -2.46 -52.62 -26.86
C SER A 171 -2.24 -53.91 -27.66
N PRO A 172 -3.02 -54.16 -28.73
CA PRO A 172 -2.80 -55.32 -29.60
C PRO A 172 -1.43 -55.28 -30.31
N ALA A 173 -0.85 -54.07 -30.45
CA ALA A 173 0.48 -53.88 -30.99
C ALA A 173 1.59 -54.38 -30.06
N VAL A 174 1.33 -54.70 -28.79
CA VAL A 174 2.40 -55.00 -27.83
C VAL A 174 2.36 -56.45 -27.36
N LYS A 175 3.52 -57.11 -27.42
CA LYS A 175 3.68 -58.46 -26.87
C LYS A 175 3.87 -58.35 -25.36
N LEU A 176 3.23 -59.24 -24.61
CA LEU A 176 3.42 -59.33 -23.16
C LEU A 176 4.48 -60.40 -22.84
N VAL A 177 5.39 -60.08 -21.94
CA VAL A 177 6.30 -61.05 -21.31
C VAL A 177 5.89 -61.14 -19.84
N GLY A 178 5.19 -62.22 -19.50
CA GLY A 178 4.37 -62.24 -18.28
C GLY A 178 3.25 -61.21 -18.38
N GLU A 179 3.17 -60.30 -17.42
CA GLU A 179 2.18 -59.20 -17.40
C GLU A 179 2.74 -57.87 -17.92
N LYS A 180 4.01 -57.82 -18.32
CA LYS A 180 4.67 -56.57 -18.70
C LYS A 180 4.74 -56.39 -20.22
N PRO A 181 4.44 -55.19 -20.75
CA PRO A 181 4.60 -54.89 -22.16
C PRO A 181 6.07 -54.95 -22.58
N LEU A 182 6.37 -55.71 -23.63
CA LEU A 182 7.70 -55.79 -24.23
C LEU A 182 7.92 -54.58 -25.15
N VAL A 183 8.50 -53.53 -24.57
CA VAL A 183 8.73 -52.23 -25.22
C VAL A 183 10.18 -51.82 -25.00
N VAL A 184 10.85 -51.41 -26.07
CA VAL A 184 12.15 -50.76 -26.03
C VAL A 184 11.93 -49.25 -26.01
N ASP A 185 12.28 -48.61 -24.89
CA ASP A 185 12.31 -47.15 -24.79
C ASP A 185 13.49 -46.59 -25.61
N GLY A 186 13.22 -46.28 -26.88
CA GLY A 186 14.16 -45.59 -27.76
C GLY A 186 14.03 -44.06 -27.72
N LEU A 187 13.39 -43.48 -26.69
CA LEU A 187 13.30 -42.03 -26.54
C LEU A 187 14.68 -41.45 -26.20
N LYS A 188 15.14 -40.48 -26.99
CA LYS A 188 16.38 -39.77 -26.71
C LYS A 188 16.18 -38.80 -25.55
N ALA A 189 16.94 -38.97 -24.47
CA ALA A 189 16.98 -38.00 -23.37
C ALA A 189 17.67 -36.70 -23.84
N VAL A 190 16.96 -35.58 -23.76
CA VAL A 190 17.43 -34.25 -24.18
C VAL A 190 17.22 -33.21 -23.09
N GLU A 191 17.98 -32.13 -23.17
CA GLU A 191 17.68 -30.94 -22.38
C GLU A 191 16.38 -30.33 -22.92
N TRP A 192 15.31 -30.38 -22.12
CA TRP A 192 13.98 -29.97 -22.57
C TRP A 192 13.78 -28.47 -22.37
N LYS A 193 14.06 -27.70 -23.42
CA LYS A 193 14.01 -26.23 -23.41
C LYS A 193 12.60 -25.65 -23.61
N LEU A 194 11.63 -26.49 -23.95
CA LEU A 194 10.27 -26.05 -24.19
C LEU A 194 9.49 -26.06 -22.88
N THR A 195 9.52 -24.93 -22.16
CA THR A 195 8.80 -24.74 -20.90
C THR A 195 7.83 -23.55 -20.99
N PRO A 196 6.76 -23.53 -20.20
CA PRO A 196 5.88 -22.35 -20.12
C PRO A 196 6.65 -21.07 -19.79
N ALA A 197 7.66 -21.15 -18.91
CA ALA A 197 8.49 -20.01 -18.54
C ALA A 197 9.31 -19.45 -19.71
N ASP A 198 9.90 -20.30 -20.54
CA ASP A 198 10.68 -19.83 -21.70
C ASP A 198 9.79 -19.23 -22.78
N VAL A 199 8.59 -19.77 -22.95
CA VAL A 199 7.56 -19.21 -23.82
C VAL A 199 7.08 -17.87 -23.29
N GLN A 200 6.88 -17.75 -21.97
CA GLN A 200 6.49 -16.50 -21.35
C GLN A 200 7.54 -15.40 -21.54
N LYS A 201 8.84 -15.72 -21.46
CA LYS A 201 9.92 -14.78 -21.79
C LYS A 201 9.82 -14.28 -23.24
N LEU A 202 9.52 -15.16 -24.20
CA LEU A 202 9.31 -14.77 -25.60
C LEU A 202 8.10 -13.83 -25.76
N LEU A 203 6.97 -14.16 -25.10
CA LEU A 203 5.77 -13.34 -25.16
C LEU A 203 5.99 -11.94 -24.55
N ALA A 204 6.64 -11.88 -23.39
CA ALA A 204 6.91 -10.63 -22.66
C ALA A 204 7.90 -9.70 -23.36
N THR A 205 8.78 -10.23 -24.22
CA THR A 205 9.76 -9.44 -24.99
C THR A 205 9.23 -8.98 -26.36
N SER A 206 8.00 -9.35 -26.71
CA SER A 206 7.38 -8.92 -27.97
C SER A 206 7.22 -7.39 -28.02
N THR A 207 7.48 -6.80 -29.18
CA THR A 207 7.18 -5.38 -29.43
C THR A 207 5.67 -5.14 -29.54
N ASP A 208 4.88 -6.16 -29.86
CA ASP A 208 3.42 -6.09 -29.93
C ASP A 208 2.77 -6.17 -28.54
N ALA A 209 2.01 -5.14 -28.18
CA ALA A 209 1.34 -5.06 -26.88
C ALA A 209 0.28 -6.16 -26.69
N ALA A 210 -0.45 -6.54 -27.74
CA ALA A 210 -1.45 -7.62 -27.66
C ALA A 210 -0.78 -8.97 -27.35
N THR A 211 0.43 -9.20 -27.87
CA THR A 211 1.25 -10.39 -27.54
C THR A 211 1.73 -10.37 -26.08
N ARG A 212 2.16 -9.23 -25.54
CA ARG A 212 2.57 -9.11 -24.12
C ARG A 212 1.41 -9.30 -23.13
N ARG A 213 0.17 -9.27 -23.62
CA ARG A 213 -1.06 -9.59 -22.87
C ARG A 213 -1.40 -11.08 -22.84
N LEU A 214 -0.52 -11.93 -23.36
CA LEU A 214 -0.64 -13.38 -23.27
C LEU A 214 0.21 -13.94 -22.12
N ARG A 215 -0.37 -14.86 -21.36
CA ARG A 215 0.33 -15.70 -20.39
C ARG A 215 0.28 -17.15 -20.82
N ALA A 216 1.44 -17.79 -20.93
CA ALA A 216 1.54 -19.22 -21.18
C ALA A 216 1.55 -19.98 -19.85
N ASP A 217 0.50 -20.75 -19.57
CA ASP A 217 0.42 -21.60 -18.37
C ASP A 217 0.96 -23.01 -18.66
N ARG A 218 0.74 -23.50 -19.89
CA ARG A 218 1.15 -24.84 -20.31
C ARG A 218 1.48 -24.86 -21.79
N VAL A 219 2.51 -25.64 -22.13
CA VAL A 219 2.94 -25.90 -23.51
C VAL A 219 3.17 -27.40 -23.68
N CYS A 220 2.54 -27.99 -24.70
CA CYS A 220 2.61 -29.42 -24.95
C CYS A 220 2.60 -29.74 -26.46
N LEU A 221 2.95 -30.99 -26.79
CA LEU A 221 2.87 -31.52 -28.16
C LEU A 221 1.68 -32.46 -28.27
N ALA A 222 0.79 -32.23 -29.23
CA ALA A 222 -0.41 -33.04 -29.41
C ALA A 222 -0.65 -33.38 -30.87
N PHE A 223 -1.05 -34.61 -31.16
CA PHE A 223 -1.56 -34.97 -32.48
C PHE A 223 -2.90 -34.28 -32.73
N ASP A 224 -3.14 -33.89 -33.97
CA ASP A 224 -4.42 -33.29 -34.38
C ASP A 224 -5.40 -34.37 -34.82
N ALA A 225 -5.96 -35.10 -33.86
CA ALA A 225 -6.96 -36.14 -34.14
C ALA A 225 -8.21 -35.62 -34.90
N GLN A 226 -8.42 -34.30 -34.92
CA GLN A 226 -9.53 -33.64 -35.61
C GLN A 226 -9.14 -33.08 -36.98
N ASN A 227 -7.93 -33.35 -37.47
CA ASN A 227 -7.51 -32.88 -38.78
C ASN A 227 -8.46 -33.41 -39.87
N PRO A 228 -8.97 -32.55 -40.77
CA PRO A 228 -9.86 -33.00 -41.84
C PRO A 228 -9.16 -33.98 -42.79
N ASP A 229 -7.84 -33.87 -42.95
CA ASP A 229 -7.04 -34.84 -43.69
C ASP A 229 -6.71 -36.04 -42.78
N PRO A 230 -7.27 -37.24 -43.04
CA PRO A 230 -7.02 -38.43 -42.23
C PRO A 230 -5.53 -38.79 -42.17
N ALA A 231 -4.76 -38.54 -43.24
CA ALA A 231 -3.33 -38.85 -43.29
C ALA A 231 -2.49 -37.89 -42.42
N ALA A 232 -3.02 -36.72 -42.05
CA ALA A 232 -2.35 -35.73 -41.22
C ALA A 232 -2.64 -35.90 -39.72
N ARG A 233 -3.71 -36.62 -39.34
CA ARG A 233 -4.21 -36.67 -37.94
C ARG A 233 -3.18 -37.09 -36.92
N TYR A 234 -2.33 -38.05 -37.28
CA TYR A 234 -1.33 -38.64 -36.38
C TYR A 234 0.09 -38.60 -36.97
N THR A 235 0.29 -37.89 -38.08
CA THR A 235 1.62 -37.64 -38.67
C THR A 235 2.09 -36.20 -38.46
N VAL A 236 1.19 -35.31 -38.02
CA VAL A 236 1.47 -33.92 -37.67
C VAL A 236 1.24 -33.70 -36.18
N LEU A 237 2.25 -33.16 -35.51
CA LEU A 237 2.14 -32.70 -34.13
C LEU A 237 1.90 -31.19 -34.09
N HIS A 238 1.07 -30.77 -33.15
CA HIS A 238 0.84 -29.37 -32.83
C HIS A 238 1.52 -29.04 -31.52
N LEU A 239 2.43 -28.06 -31.56
CA LEU A 239 2.90 -27.33 -30.40
C LEU A 239 1.76 -26.43 -29.92
N ARG A 240 1.05 -26.90 -28.89
CA ARG A 240 -0.13 -26.24 -28.32
C ARG A 240 0.26 -25.39 -27.13
N PHE A 241 -0.25 -24.18 -27.12
CA PHE A 241 -0.12 -23.23 -26.03
C PHE A 241 -1.46 -23.06 -25.36
N SER A 242 -1.50 -23.08 -24.03
CA SER A 242 -2.69 -22.73 -23.27
C SER A 242 -2.34 -21.79 -22.14
N GLY A 243 -3.27 -20.89 -21.81
CA GLY A 243 -3.10 -20.01 -20.68
C GLY A 243 -4.16 -18.93 -20.63
N VAL A 244 -3.73 -17.68 -20.44
CA VAL A 244 -4.63 -16.53 -20.27
C VAL A 244 -4.30 -15.46 -21.30
N ARG A 245 -5.35 -14.85 -21.86
CA ARG A 245 -5.26 -13.67 -22.72
C ARG A 245 -6.00 -12.52 -22.04
N LEU A 246 -5.33 -11.39 -21.85
CA LEU A 246 -5.97 -10.16 -21.43
C LEU A 246 -6.46 -9.42 -22.67
N SER A 247 -7.70 -8.92 -22.66
CA SER A 247 -8.36 -8.24 -23.79
C SER A 247 -8.67 -9.10 -25.02
N GLU A 248 -9.49 -8.56 -25.93
CA GLU A 248 -9.83 -9.16 -27.22
C GLU A 248 -9.02 -8.57 -28.39
N ASP A 249 -7.97 -7.80 -28.09
CA ASP A 249 -7.13 -7.15 -29.11
C ASP A 249 -6.47 -8.20 -30.03
N ALA A 250 -6.51 -7.96 -31.34
CA ALA A 250 -6.00 -8.90 -32.32
C ALA A 250 -4.50 -9.17 -32.13
N VAL A 251 -4.14 -10.44 -31.92
CA VAL A 251 -2.75 -10.86 -31.73
C VAL A 251 -2.15 -11.29 -33.07
N ARG A 252 -0.95 -10.79 -33.38
CA ARG A 252 -0.19 -11.22 -34.55
C ARG A 252 0.51 -12.56 -34.29
N THR A 253 -0.01 -13.63 -34.88
CA THR A 253 0.48 -15.01 -34.66
C THR A 253 1.76 -15.36 -35.40
N GLY A 254 2.05 -14.68 -36.52
CA GLY A 254 3.27 -14.88 -37.31
C GLY A 254 4.55 -14.64 -36.50
N PRO A 255 4.72 -13.45 -35.90
CA PRO A 255 5.89 -13.14 -35.07
C PRO A 255 6.11 -14.12 -33.91
N ILE A 256 5.04 -14.58 -33.26
CA ILE A 256 5.12 -15.61 -32.19
C ILE A 256 5.64 -16.93 -32.78
N SER A 257 5.12 -17.33 -33.94
CA SER A 257 5.52 -18.57 -34.61
C SER A 257 6.98 -18.54 -35.04
N ASP A 258 7.44 -17.42 -35.59
CA ASP A 258 8.83 -17.22 -36.02
C ASP A 258 9.79 -17.23 -34.83
N ALA A 259 9.41 -16.55 -33.74
CA ALA A 259 10.17 -16.56 -32.49
C ALA A 259 10.31 -17.98 -31.91
N CYS A 260 9.23 -18.77 -31.90
CA CYS A 260 9.27 -20.16 -31.45
C CYS A 260 10.19 -21.02 -32.33
N ARG A 261 10.09 -20.88 -33.66
CA ARG A 261 10.94 -21.63 -34.62
C ARG A 261 12.42 -21.27 -34.46
N LYS A 262 12.72 -20.00 -34.19
CA LYS A 262 14.09 -19.53 -33.93
C LYS A 262 14.62 -20.04 -32.58
N GLN A 263 13.77 -20.09 -31.56
CA GLN A 263 14.18 -20.51 -30.21
C GLN A 263 14.37 -22.04 -30.10
N TRP A 264 13.54 -22.82 -30.80
CA TRP A 264 13.55 -24.29 -30.72
C TRP A 264 13.58 -24.96 -32.10
N PRO A 265 14.59 -24.66 -32.95
CA PRO A 265 14.66 -25.18 -34.31
C PRO A 265 14.64 -26.71 -34.36
N GLU A 266 15.18 -27.38 -33.34
CA GLU A 266 15.25 -28.83 -33.24
C GLU A 266 13.88 -29.52 -33.12
N LEU A 267 12.82 -28.79 -32.73
CA LEU A 267 11.45 -29.31 -32.69
C LEU A 267 10.77 -29.30 -34.05
N PHE A 268 11.23 -28.43 -34.97
CA PHE A 268 10.58 -28.20 -36.26
C PHE A 268 11.27 -28.91 -37.43
N VAL A 269 12.33 -29.69 -37.15
CA VAL A 269 13.09 -30.46 -38.14
C VAL A 269 12.81 -31.95 -37.98
N GLY A 270 12.52 -32.63 -39.09
CA GLY A 270 12.30 -34.08 -39.15
C GLY A 270 10.82 -34.48 -39.12
N ALA A 271 10.58 -35.79 -39.00
CA ALA A 271 9.25 -36.37 -38.82
C ALA A 271 9.05 -36.77 -37.34
N PRO A 272 7.85 -36.56 -36.75
CA PRO A 272 6.66 -35.93 -37.35
C PRO A 272 6.83 -34.42 -37.53
N ARG A 273 6.10 -33.84 -38.49
CA ARG A 273 6.10 -32.39 -38.73
C ARG A 273 5.43 -31.69 -37.54
N VAL A 274 6.07 -30.66 -36.98
CA VAL A 274 5.48 -29.85 -35.91
C VAL A 274 4.92 -28.55 -36.46
N LEU A 275 3.63 -28.29 -36.20
CA LEU A 275 2.93 -27.04 -36.45
C LEU A 275 2.69 -26.30 -35.12
N ILE A 276 2.51 -24.99 -35.18
CA ILE A 276 2.20 -24.18 -34.00
C ILE A 276 0.69 -23.95 -33.93
N ASP A 277 0.09 -24.29 -32.79
CA ASP A 277 -1.33 -24.07 -32.52
C ASP A 277 -1.50 -23.12 -31.35
N LEU A 278 -1.74 -21.85 -31.68
CA LEU A 278 -2.01 -20.79 -30.71
C LEU A 278 -3.50 -20.66 -30.38
N LYS A 279 -4.41 -21.40 -31.04
CA LYS A 279 -5.85 -21.24 -30.83
C LYS A 279 -6.27 -21.40 -29.36
N PRO A 280 -5.75 -22.35 -28.57
CA PRO A 280 -6.16 -22.49 -27.17
C PRO A 280 -5.66 -21.32 -26.28
N LEU A 281 -4.55 -20.68 -26.64
CA LEU A 281 -4.05 -19.47 -25.96
C LEU A 281 -4.80 -18.22 -26.40
N LEU A 282 -5.19 -18.15 -27.67
CA LEU A 282 -5.93 -17.04 -28.29
C LEU A 282 -7.45 -17.18 -28.18
N GLY A 283 -7.93 -18.04 -27.28
CA GLY A 283 -9.34 -18.13 -26.94
C GLY A 283 -9.91 -16.80 -26.43
N PRO A 284 -11.19 -16.78 -25.98
CA PRO A 284 -11.81 -15.56 -25.51
C PRO A 284 -10.98 -14.92 -24.40
N GLY A 285 -10.68 -13.64 -24.56
CA GLY A 285 -9.92 -12.84 -23.61
C GLY A 285 -10.64 -12.70 -22.27
N VAL A 286 -9.89 -12.22 -21.30
CA VAL A 286 -10.43 -11.66 -20.06
C VAL A 286 -10.70 -10.17 -20.29
N PRO A 287 -11.92 -9.67 -20.01
CA PRO A 287 -12.23 -8.25 -20.09
C PRO A 287 -11.26 -7.41 -19.25
N GLU A 288 -11.10 -6.13 -19.62
CA GLU A 288 -10.28 -5.19 -18.86
C GLU A 288 -10.76 -5.09 -17.40
N LEU A 289 -9.82 -5.19 -16.46
CA LEU A 289 -10.08 -5.30 -15.02
C LEU A 289 -9.79 -4.00 -14.27
N ALA A 290 -9.11 -3.03 -14.90
CA ALA A 290 -8.64 -1.81 -14.25
C ALA A 290 -9.71 -1.13 -13.38
N GLN A 291 -10.93 -0.92 -13.89
CA GLN A 291 -11.99 -0.26 -13.12
C GLN A 291 -12.46 -1.08 -11.91
N LYS A 292 -12.64 -2.39 -12.05
CA LYS A 292 -13.06 -3.26 -10.93
C LYS A 292 -11.98 -3.32 -9.85
N LEU A 293 -10.72 -3.39 -10.26
CA LEU A 293 -9.57 -3.36 -9.37
C LEU A 293 -9.47 -2.00 -8.68
N GLN A 294 -9.61 -0.89 -9.41
CA GLN A 294 -9.56 0.45 -8.85
C GLN A 294 -10.62 0.66 -7.77
N THR A 295 -11.86 0.20 -7.99
CA THR A 295 -12.92 0.24 -6.97
C THR A 295 -12.52 -0.52 -5.69
N ALA A 296 -11.94 -1.71 -5.83
CA ALA A 296 -11.50 -2.50 -4.68
C ALA A 296 -10.31 -1.87 -3.95
N VAL A 297 -9.36 -1.28 -4.70
CA VAL A 297 -8.19 -0.56 -4.18
C VAL A 297 -8.62 0.70 -3.41
N ALA A 298 -9.54 1.50 -3.97
CA ALA A 298 -10.03 2.74 -3.33
C ALA A 298 -10.66 2.50 -1.95
N ALA A 299 -11.28 1.33 -1.76
CA ALA A 299 -11.90 0.92 -0.50
C ALA A 299 -10.89 0.46 0.59
N ARG A 300 -9.57 0.44 0.29
CA ARG A 300 -8.52 -0.11 1.16
C ARG A 300 -7.54 0.99 1.60
N PRO A 301 -7.65 1.52 2.84
CA PRO A 301 -6.74 2.56 3.33
C PRO A 301 -5.24 2.25 3.23
N PRO A 302 -4.76 1.00 3.45
CA PRO A 302 -3.33 0.68 3.25
C PRO A 302 -2.81 0.86 1.82
N LEU A 303 -3.71 0.97 0.84
CA LEU A 303 -3.42 1.17 -0.58
C LEU A 303 -3.69 2.62 -1.04
N ASP A 304 -3.87 3.56 -0.11
CA ASP A 304 -4.05 4.98 -0.43
C ASP A 304 -2.90 5.52 -1.30
N GLY A 305 -3.26 6.12 -2.43
CA GLY A 305 -2.31 6.59 -3.45
C GLY A 305 -2.01 5.58 -4.54
N VAL A 306 -2.62 4.39 -4.54
CA VAL A 306 -2.57 3.46 -5.67
C VAL A 306 -3.67 3.77 -6.67
N ARG A 307 -3.30 3.91 -7.94
CA ARG A 307 -4.21 4.03 -9.09
C ARG A 307 -3.91 2.92 -10.09
N ILE A 308 -4.93 2.20 -10.54
CA ILE A 308 -4.84 1.18 -11.58
C ILE A 308 -5.40 1.75 -12.87
N ASP A 309 -4.55 1.84 -13.89
CA ASP A 309 -4.90 2.26 -15.24
C ASP A 309 -5.08 1.03 -16.16
N PRO A 310 -5.86 1.15 -17.25
CA PRO A 310 -5.94 0.11 -18.28
C PRO A 310 -4.57 -0.18 -18.89
N GLY A 311 -4.40 -1.40 -19.40
CA GLY A 311 -3.14 -1.78 -20.07
C GLY A 311 -2.24 -2.74 -19.28
N ALA A 312 -2.80 -3.52 -18.37
CA ALA A 312 -2.05 -4.59 -17.73
C ALA A 312 -1.50 -5.60 -18.76
N GLU A 313 -0.30 -6.11 -18.51
CA GLU A 313 0.43 -7.06 -19.36
C GLU A 313 1.07 -8.14 -18.47
N PHE A 314 1.71 -9.16 -19.06
CA PHE A 314 2.49 -10.13 -18.29
C PHE A 314 3.99 -9.91 -18.46
N ASP A 315 4.76 -10.04 -17.38
CA ASP A 315 6.22 -10.04 -17.45
C ASP A 315 6.78 -11.40 -17.87
N SER A 316 8.11 -11.49 -17.94
CA SER A 316 8.85 -12.71 -18.27
C SER A 316 8.68 -13.85 -17.26
N GLU A 317 8.20 -13.56 -16.06
CA GLU A 317 7.88 -14.54 -15.01
C GLU A 317 6.39 -14.95 -15.06
N GLY A 318 5.60 -14.33 -15.93
CA GLY A 318 4.15 -14.58 -16.04
C GLY A 318 3.33 -13.86 -14.97
N ARG A 319 3.92 -12.91 -14.24
CA ARG A 319 3.20 -12.07 -13.29
C ARG A 319 2.41 -11.01 -14.03
N LEU A 320 1.23 -10.67 -13.51
CA LEU A 320 0.45 -9.58 -14.07
C LEU A 320 1.08 -8.24 -13.67
N VAL A 321 1.62 -7.52 -14.65
CA VAL A 321 2.21 -6.19 -14.48
C VAL A 321 1.11 -5.14 -14.57
N LEU A 322 0.83 -4.48 -13.46
CA LEU A 322 -0.14 -3.40 -13.38
C LEU A 322 0.48 -2.11 -13.91
N VAL A 323 -0.37 -1.29 -14.53
CA VAL A 323 -0.03 0.06 -14.99
C VAL A 323 -0.79 1.06 -14.14
N GLY A 324 -0.17 2.20 -13.83
CA GLY A 324 -0.85 3.31 -13.14
C GLY A 324 0.07 4.09 -12.20
N ALA A 325 -0.40 4.41 -11.00
CA ALA A 325 0.32 5.21 -10.02
C ALA A 325 0.40 4.50 -8.65
N GLN A 326 1.47 4.72 -7.89
CA GLN A 326 1.65 4.13 -6.56
C GLN A 326 2.47 5.02 -5.62
N PRO A 327 2.27 4.97 -4.29
CA PRO A 327 2.83 5.93 -3.33
C PRO A 327 4.22 5.57 -2.78
N GLY A 328 5.00 4.77 -3.50
CA GLY A 328 6.16 4.06 -2.95
C GLY A 328 5.73 2.93 -2.02
N LEU A 329 5.02 1.92 -2.55
CA LEU A 329 4.58 0.75 -1.79
C LEU A 329 5.77 0.02 -1.17
N THR A 330 5.59 -0.40 0.08
CA THR A 330 6.49 -1.35 0.74
C THR A 330 6.13 -2.79 0.35
N VAL A 331 6.94 -3.77 0.74
CA VAL A 331 6.62 -5.20 0.54
C VAL A 331 5.25 -5.58 1.14
N ALA A 332 4.90 -5.00 2.29
CA ALA A 332 3.58 -5.20 2.90
C ALA A 332 2.45 -4.59 2.04
N GLY A 333 2.67 -3.41 1.46
CA GLY A 333 1.72 -2.78 0.54
C GLY A 333 1.54 -3.57 -0.76
N GLU A 334 2.62 -4.11 -1.34
CA GLU A 334 2.54 -4.99 -2.52
C GLU A 334 1.78 -6.29 -2.20
N LYS A 335 1.97 -6.86 -1.01
CA LYS A 335 1.22 -8.03 -0.54
C LYS A 335 -0.27 -7.73 -0.38
N GLU A 336 -0.63 -6.58 0.19
CA GLU A 336 -2.04 -6.16 0.33
C GLU A 336 -2.68 -5.91 -1.06
N LEU A 337 -1.94 -5.29 -1.99
CA LEU A 337 -2.41 -5.09 -3.36
C LEU A 337 -2.61 -6.43 -4.09
N THR A 338 -1.69 -7.37 -3.93
CA THR A 338 -1.80 -8.74 -4.46
C THR A 338 -3.03 -9.44 -3.90
N THR A 339 -3.25 -9.35 -2.58
CA THR A 339 -4.40 -9.95 -1.90
C THR A 339 -5.71 -9.35 -2.40
N THR A 340 -5.77 -8.02 -2.55
CA THR A 340 -6.93 -7.30 -3.09
C THR A 340 -7.24 -7.74 -4.52
N PHE A 341 -6.21 -7.84 -5.37
CA PHE A 341 -6.34 -8.31 -6.75
C PHE A 341 -6.87 -9.75 -6.81
N GLN A 342 -6.28 -10.67 -6.03
CA GLN A 342 -6.71 -12.06 -5.99
C GLN A 342 -8.15 -12.21 -5.48
N ALA A 343 -8.59 -11.37 -4.53
CA ALA A 343 -9.96 -11.36 -4.04
C ALA A 343 -10.96 -10.97 -5.15
N VAL A 344 -10.67 -9.90 -5.90
CA VAL A 344 -11.51 -9.47 -7.05
C VAL A 344 -11.61 -10.57 -8.10
N LEU A 345 -10.50 -11.22 -8.43
CA LEU A 345 -10.51 -12.32 -9.41
C LEU A 345 -11.27 -13.55 -8.92
N LYS A 346 -11.12 -13.94 -7.65
CA LYS A 346 -11.88 -15.05 -7.06
C LYS A 346 -13.38 -14.76 -7.06
N GLU A 347 -13.78 -13.52 -6.79
CA GLU A 347 -15.18 -13.10 -6.90
C GLU A 347 -15.70 -13.24 -8.34
N LEU A 348 -14.92 -12.79 -9.34
CA LEU A 348 -15.28 -12.93 -10.75
C LEU A 348 -15.32 -14.39 -11.21
N ALA A 349 -14.42 -15.23 -10.71
CA ALA A 349 -14.45 -16.66 -10.97
C ALA A 349 -15.70 -17.33 -10.37
N GLY A 350 -16.07 -16.96 -9.14
CA GLY A 350 -17.24 -17.49 -8.43
C GLY A 350 -18.58 -17.13 -9.07
N LYS A 351 -18.64 -16.04 -9.84
CA LYS A 351 -19.81 -15.67 -10.67
C LYS A 351 -20.05 -16.61 -11.86
N GLY A 352 -19.10 -17.51 -12.17
CA GLY A 352 -19.22 -18.46 -13.27
C GLY A 352 -19.02 -17.83 -14.66
N GLY A 353 -19.48 -18.52 -15.70
CA GLY A 353 -19.37 -18.08 -17.10
C GLY A 353 -18.10 -18.51 -17.82
N ALA A 354 -18.02 -18.18 -19.11
CA ALA A 354 -16.97 -18.68 -20.03
C ALA A 354 -15.54 -18.25 -19.66
N ALA A 355 -15.38 -17.24 -18.80
CA ALA A 355 -14.09 -16.72 -18.33
C ALA A 355 -13.70 -17.19 -16.91
N SER A 356 -14.56 -17.90 -16.19
CA SER A 356 -14.34 -18.29 -14.78
C SER A 356 -13.01 -19.02 -14.57
N GLY A 357 -12.70 -20.03 -15.40
CA GLY A 357 -11.43 -20.75 -15.33
C GLY A 357 -10.20 -19.85 -15.59
N ARG A 358 -10.32 -18.80 -16.40
CA ARG A 358 -9.22 -17.85 -16.64
C ARG A 358 -9.01 -16.91 -15.46
N TYR A 359 -10.09 -16.45 -14.83
CA TYR A 359 -10.01 -15.69 -13.58
C TYR A 359 -9.37 -16.50 -12.46
N GLN A 360 -9.72 -17.79 -12.34
CA GLN A 360 -9.11 -18.69 -11.35
C GLN A 360 -7.59 -18.80 -11.56
N ARG A 361 -7.14 -19.06 -12.78
CA ARG A 361 -5.71 -19.12 -13.10
C ARG A 361 -4.98 -17.79 -12.91
N LEU A 362 -5.64 -16.66 -13.15
CA LEU A 362 -5.07 -15.35 -12.85
C LEU A 362 -4.92 -15.14 -11.33
N ALA A 363 -5.88 -15.61 -10.54
CA ALA A 363 -5.90 -15.44 -9.09
C ALA A 363 -4.82 -16.26 -8.36
N GLU A 364 -4.23 -17.25 -9.02
CA GLU A 364 -3.09 -18.03 -8.51
C GLU A 364 -1.76 -17.28 -8.69
N GLY A 365 -1.71 -16.27 -9.55
CA GLY A 365 -0.50 -15.51 -9.85
C GLY A 365 -0.22 -14.37 -8.87
N ALA A 366 1.06 -13.99 -8.79
CA ALA A 366 1.47 -12.72 -8.19
C ALA A 366 1.33 -11.58 -9.21
N ILE A 367 1.17 -10.36 -8.70
CA ILE A 367 1.21 -9.13 -9.50
C ILE A 367 2.60 -8.50 -9.47
N SER A 368 2.86 -7.57 -10.38
CA SER A 368 4.03 -6.71 -10.38
C SER A 368 3.62 -5.26 -10.56
N VAL A 369 4.21 -4.36 -9.77
CA VAL A 369 3.98 -2.91 -9.84
C VAL A 369 5.07 -2.17 -10.63
N LYS A 370 5.93 -2.91 -11.35
CA LYS A 370 7.11 -2.36 -12.06
C LYS A 370 6.78 -1.28 -13.10
N ARG A 371 5.56 -1.27 -13.66
CA ARG A 371 5.08 -0.25 -14.61
C ARG A 371 4.18 0.81 -13.99
N MET A 372 4.11 0.87 -12.66
CA MET A 372 3.37 1.91 -11.96
C MET A 372 4.31 3.07 -11.61
N LYS A 373 3.90 4.29 -11.93
CA LYS A 373 4.64 5.52 -11.61
C LYS A 373 4.58 5.81 -10.12
N VAL A 374 5.72 6.10 -9.51
CA VAL A 374 5.76 6.54 -8.11
C VAL A 374 5.23 7.98 -8.01
N VAL A 375 4.25 8.22 -7.13
CA VAL A 375 3.64 9.53 -6.88
C VAL A 375 3.70 9.90 -5.40
N ALA A 376 3.87 11.18 -5.10
CA ALA A 376 4.11 11.66 -3.73
C ALA A 376 2.82 11.92 -2.91
N THR A 377 1.78 11.09 -3.04
CA THR A 377 0.49 11.30 -2.36
C THR A 377 0.61 11.32 -0.83
N LYS A 378 1.50 10.49 -0.26
CA LYS A 378 1.80 10.50 1.18
C LYS A 378 2.36 11.85 1.65
N LYS A 379 3.19 12.48 0.83
CA LYS A 379 3.77 13.81 1.12
C LYS A 379 2.69 14.90 1.05
N VAL A 380 1.81 14.83 0.05
CA VAL A 380 0.64 15.73 -0.06
C VAL A 380 -0.23 15.64 1.20
N LEU A 381 -0.56 14.42 1.66
CA LEU A 381 -1.35 14.22 2.88
C LEU A 381 -0.64 14.79 4.13
N ALA A 382 0.65 14.52 4.30
CA ALA A 382 1.43 15.01 5.44
C ALA A 382 1.50 16.54 5.50
N GLU A 383 1.83 17.20 4.38
CA GLU A 383 1.90 18.66 4.30
C GLU A 383 0.51 19.31 4.48
N LEU A 384 -0.55 18.65 4.00
CA LEU A 384 -1.93 19.15 4.17
C LEU A 384 -2.37 19.09 5.64
N ARG A 385 -2.00 18.00 6.36
CA ARG A 385 -2.23 17.87 7.81
C ARG A 385 -1.45 18.93 8.60
N GLU A 386 -0.16 19.06 8.33
CA GLU A 386 0.68 20.06 9.01
C GLU A 386 0.16 21.49 8.78
N TRP A 387 -0.32 21.79 7.58
CA TRP A 387 -0.97 23.06 7.29
C TRP A 387 -2.27 23.22 8.09
N ALA A 388 -3.15 22.21 8.08
CA ALA A 388 -4.42 22.25 8.79
C ALA A 388 -4.22 22.48 10.30
N ASP A 389 -3.25 21.78 10.91
CA ASP A 389 -2.86 21.93 12.32
C ASP A 389 -2.48 23.37 12.69
N LYS A 390 -1.93 24.12 11.74
CA LYS A 390 -1.48 25.51 11.96
C LYS A 390 -2.59 26.53 11.72
N THR A 391 -3.56 26.24 10.85
CA THR A 391 -4.49 27.25 10.33
C THR A 391 -5.94 27.06 10.73
N THR A 392 -6.36 25.84 11.06
CA THR A 392 -7.79 25.50 11.15
C THR A 392 -8.07 24.65 12.37
N ASP A 393 -8.96 25.12 13.24
CA ASP A 393 -9.42 24.33 14.38
C ASP A 393 -10.32 23.18 13.89
N ASP A 394 -10.20 22.01 14.52
CA ASP A 394 -11.10 20.86 14.31
C ASP A 394 -11.15 20.36 12.83
N ALA A 395 -10.10 20.59 12.05
CA ALA A 395 -9.99 20.05 10.69
C ALA A 395 -9.39 18.63 10.69
N ARG A 396 -10.18 17.64 10.28
CA ARG A 396 -9.74 16.27 10.12
C ARG A 396 -9.42 15.99 8.65
N VAL A 397 -8.15 15.78 8.33
CA VAL A 397 -7.69 15.36 7.01
C VAL A 397 -7.34 13.87 7.07
N SER A 398 -8.29 13.02 6.72
CA SER A 398 -8.20 11.59 6.97
C SER A 398 -7.33 10.88 5.93
N ARG A 399 -7.58 11.10 4.64
CA ARG A 399 -6.97 10.32 3.54
C ARG A 399 -6.83 11.16 2.27
N VAL A 400 -5.78 10.88 1.51
CA VAL A 400 -5.63 11.29 0.10
C VAL A 400 -5.44 10.02 -0.72
N HIS A 401 -6.40 9.68 -1.58
CA HIS A 401 -6.43 8.41 -2.28
C HIS A 401 -7.01 8.56 -3.68
N PHE A 402 -6.83 7.58 -4.56
CA PHE A 402 -7.52 7.56 -5.85
C PHE A 402 -8.87 6.86 -5.68
N GLY A 403 -9.96 7.53 -6.07
CA GLY A 403 -11.33 7.02 -6.00
C GLY A 403 -11.59 5.86 -6.98
N ALA A 404 -12.81 5.33 -6.98
CA ALA A 404 -13.22 4.24 -7.87
C ALA A 404 -13.18 4.61 -9.37
N ASP A 405 -13.28 5.91 -9.69
CA ASP A 405 -13.12 6.47 -11.03
C ASP A 405 -11.64 6.75 -11.41
N GLY A 406 -10.71 6.52 -10.48
CA GLY A 406 -9.29 6.77 -10.65
C GLY A 406 -8.87 8.24 -10.48
N ALA A 407 -9.79 9.13 -10.09
CA ALA A 407 -9.47 10.53 -9.78
C ALA A 407 -8.92 10.66 -8.36
N LEU A 408 -8.07 11.67 -8.12
CA LEU A 408 -7.49 11.88 -6.79
C LEU A 408 -8.52 12.57 -5.87
N THR A 409 -8.83 11.93 -4.75
CA THR A 409 -9.88 12.30 -3.80
C THR A 409 -9.27 12.63 -2.43
N LEU A 410 -9.84 13.64 -1.77
CA LEU A 410 -9.52 14.02 -0.39
C LEU A 410 -10.68 13.69 0.53
N ASP A 411 -10.42 12.87 1.55
CA ASP A 411 -11.35 12.67 2.66
C ASP A 411 -10.98 13.66 3.77
N ALA A 412 -11.64 14.81 3.81
CA ALA A 412 -11.46 15.81 4.85
C ALA A 412 -12.80 16.27 5.42
N LYS A 413 -12.84 16.55 6.73
CA LYS A 413 -14.01 17.06 7.44
C LYS A 413 -13.62 18.29 8.27
N THR A 414 -14.42 19.34 8.21
CA THR A 414 -14.15 20.62 8.90
C THR A 414 -15.35 21.07 9.72
N VAL A 415 -15.23 22.15 10.49
CA VAL A 415 -16.38 22.71 11.24
C VAL A 415 -17.31 23.47 10.29
N THR A 416 -16.72 24.28 9.39
CA THR A 416 -17.45 25.17 8.49
C THR A 416 -17.14 24.85 7.03
N LYS A 417 -18.07 25.21 6.14
CA LYS A 417 -17.88 25.12 4.68
C LYS A 417 -16.67 25.95 4.21
N SER A 418 -16.53 27.17 4.72
CA SER A 418 -15.39 28.06 4.40
C SER A 418 -14.05 27.39 4.72
N ASP A 419 -13.94 26.70 5.84
CA ASP A 419 -12.68 25.99 6.18
C ASP A 419 -12.46 24.78 5.28
N GLY A 420 -13.53 24.09 4.88
CA GLY A 420 -13.47 23.03 3.88
C GLY A 420 -12.94 23.54 2.53
N GLU A 421 -13.38 24.71 2.08
CA GLU A 421 -12.88 25.36 0.86
C GLU A 421 -11.40 25.76 0.96
N LYS A 422 -10.93 26.22 2.14
CA LYS A 422 -9.50 26.52 2.37
C LYS A 422 -8.66 25.25 2.31
N VAL A 423 -9.10 24.17 2.98
CA VAL A 423 -8.45 22.84 2.93
C VAL A 423 -8.37 22.35 1.49
N TRP A 424 -9.47 22.45 0.74
CA TRP A 424 -9.53 22.04 -0.66
C TRP A 424 -8.57 22.83 -1.55
N ARG A 425 -8.55 24.16 -1.41
CA ARG A 425 -7.62 25.02 -2.14
C ARG A 425 -6.17 24.63 -1.86
N LYS A 426 -5.85 24.37 -0.58
CA LYS A 426 -4.51 23.93 -0.20
C LYS A 426 -4.16 22.56 -0.78
N PHE A 427 -5.11 21.62 -0.77
CA PHE A 427 -4.94 20.31 -1.37
C PHE A 427 -4.65 20.40 -2.87
N LYS A 428 -5.35 21.27 -3.61
CA LYS A 428 -5.07 21.52 -5.03
C LYS A 428 -3.66 22.08 -5.24
N GLU A 429 -3.27 23.11 -4.48
CA GLU A 429 -1.92 23.69 -4.52
C GLU A 429 -0.83 22.63 -4.28
N LEU A 430 -1.02 21.75 -3.30
CA LEU A 430 -0.06 20.69 -2.97
C LEU A 430 -0.02 19.60 -4.04
N THR A 431 -1.18 19.23 -4.61
CA THR A 431 -1.28 18.28 -5.72
C THR A 431 -0.54 18.81 -6.95
N ASP A 432 -0.77 20.07 -7.32
CA ASP A 432 -0.11 20.71 -8.46
C ASP A 432 1.42 20.74 -8.25
N ARG A 433 1.87 21.07 -7.03
CA ARG A 433 3.30 21.11 -6.67
C ARG A 433 3.98 19.74 -6.73
N HIS A 434 3.33 18.69 -6.20
CA HIS A 434 4.01 17.40 -5.95
C HIS A 434 3.68 16.32 -6.98
N LEU A 435 2.55 16.40 -7.67
CA LEU A 435 2.07 15.36 -8.59
C LEU A 435 2.05 15.79 -10.07
N ALA A 436 2.14 17.09 -10.36
CA ALA A 436 2.10 17.63 -11.71
C ALA A 436 3.31 18.51 -12.14
N PRO A 437 4.56 18.30 -11.65
CA PRO A 437 5.65 19.25 -11.92
C PRO A 437 6.05 19.38 -13.40
N ASP A 438 5.87 18.33 -14.21
CA ASP A 438 6.49 18.25 -15.54
C ASP A 438 5.50 18.39 -16.72
N GLY A 439 4.20 18.65 -16.45
CA GLY A 439 3.16 18.68 -17.50
C GLY A 439 3.01 17.36 -18.30
N SER A 440 3.72 16.30 -17.90
CA SER A 440 3.73 15.02 -18.60
C SER A 440 2.35 14.35 -18.52
N GLN A 441 1.59 14.41 -19.61
CA GLN A 441 0.44 13.55 -19.83
C GLN A 441 0.96 12.17 -20.24
N GLU A 442 0.62 11.13 -19.48
CA GLU A 442 0.91 9.75 -19.86
C GLU A 442 -0.42 9.14 -20.33
N ASN A 443 -0.49 8.69 -21.59
CA ASN A 443 -1.70 8.17 -22.23
C ASN A 443 -2.90 9.14 -22.22
N GLY A 444 -2.65 10.46 -22.30
CA GLY A 444 -3.69 11.49 -22.34
C GLY A 444 -4.44 11.71 -21.01
N ARG A 445 -4.04 11.05 -19.91
CA ARG A 445 -4.57 11.30 -18.58
C ARG A 445 -3.55 12.02 -17.72
N SER A 446 -3.94 13.15 -17.12
CA SER A 446 -3.14 13.81 -16.11
C SER A 446 -3.17 12.99 -14.81
N PHE A 447 -2.00 12.79 -14.17
CA PHE A 447 -1.93 12.17 -12.85
C PHE A 447 -2.62 13.03 -11.76
N GLY A 448 -2.82 14.32 -12.04
CA GLY A 448 -3.40 15.32 -11.14
C GLY A 448 -4.85 15.71 -11.44
N ALA A 449 -5.65 14.87 -12.12
CA ALA A 449 -7.08 15.10 -12.18
C ALA A 449 -7.68 14.92 -10.78
N VAL A 450 -7.75 16.02 -10.04
CA VAL A 450 -8.35 16.09 -8.72
C VAL A 450 -9.87 16.03 -8.89
N ALA A 451 -10.53 15.07 -8.23
CA ALA A 451 -11.98 14.98 -8.23
C ALA A 451 -12.55 16.14 -7.42
N GLU A 452 -13.22 17.09 -8.07
CA GLU A 452 -13.94 18.12 -7.32
C GLU A 452 -14.97 17.45 -6.39
N PRO A 453 -15.06 17.88 -5.12
CA PRO A 453 -16.02 17.32 -4.19
C PRO A 453 -17.43 17.48 -4.77
N LYS A 454 -18.14 16.36 -4.90
CA LYS A 454 -19.54 16.36 -5.35
C LYS A 454 -20.42 16.87 -4.19
N GLY A 455 -20.61 18.17 -4.13
CA GLY A 455 -21.43 18.84 -3.11
C GLY A 455 -20.61 19.59 -2.06
N ASP A 456 -21.28 20.03 -1.00
CA ASP A 456 -20.63 20.75 0.09
C ASP A 456 -19.62 19.85 0.82
N PRO A 457 -18.44 20.38 1.21
CA PRO A 457 -17.49 19.65 2.04
C PRO A 457 -18.19 19.14 3.30
N PRO A 458 -17.97 17.89 3.71
CA PRO A 458 -18.62 17.36 4.91
C PRO A 458 -18.17 18.18 6.13
N THR A 459 -19.13 18.52 6.98
CA THR A 459 -18.89 19.33 8.19
C THR A 459 -19.25 18.59 9.47
N PHE A 460 -18.52 18.85 10.56
CA PHE A 460 -18.87 18.37 11.90
C PHE A 460 -20.13 19.03 12.48
N GLY A 461 -20.58 20.15 11.90
CA GLY A 461 -21.75 20.90 12.36
C GLY A 461 -21.49 21.78 13.60
N ALA A 462 -20.60 21.35 14.51
CA ALA A 462 -20.15 22.14 15.66
C ALA A 462 -18.63 21.97 15.90
N SER A 463 -18.02 23.00 16.48
CA SER A 463 -16.61 22.96 16.89
C SER A 463 -16.48 22.41 18.31
N LEU A 464 -15.78 21.29 18.46
CA LEU A 464 -15.44 20.72 19.75
C LEU A 464 -14.47 21.64 20.51
N THR A 465 -13.51 22.25 19.81
CA THR A 465 -12.59 23.21 20.40
C THR A 465 -13.34 24.40 21.02
N ALA A 466 -14.29 24.99 20.28
CA ALA A 466 -15.08 26.11 20.78
C ALA A 466 -15.98 25.71 21.95
N HIS A 467 -16.55 24.49 21.91
CA HIS A 467 -17.33 23.96 23.03
C HIS A 467 -16.46 23.84 24.30
N LEU A 468 -15.27 23.24 24.19
CA LEU A 468 -14.33 23.12 25.32
C LEU A 468 -13.93 24.49 25.89
N ARG A 469 -13.63 25.47 25.02
CA ARG A 469 -13.34 26.85 25.46
C ARG A 469 -14.51 27.48 26.23
N LYS A 470 -15.75 27.22 25.80
CA LYS A 470 -16.96 27.69 26.49
C LYS A 470 -17.15 27.03 27.85
N GLU A 471 -16.96 25.71 27.94
CA GLU A 471 -17.01 24.97 29.21
C GLU A 471 -15.96 25.49 30.20
N MET A 472 -14.74 25.76 29.72
CA MET A 472 -13.69 26.37 30.52
C MET A 472 -14.07 27.77 30.99
N ALA A 473 -14.56 28.62 30.08
CA ALA A 473 -15.03 29.97 30.37
C ALA A 473 -16.16 29.99 31.44
N ALA A 474 -16.99 28.96 31.50
CA ALA A 474 -18.10 28.86 32.45
C ALA A 474 -17.66 28.52 33.89
N ASP A 475 -16.59 27.74 34.07
CA ASP A 475 -16.05 27.37 35.39
C ASP A 475 -14.60 27.83 35.57
N GLN A 476 -14.44 29.15 35.72
CA GLN A 476 -13.13 29.78 35.94
C GLN A 476 -12.50 29.43 37.29
N LYS A 477 -13.25 28.83 38.24
CA LYS A 477 -12.64 28.35 39.48
C LYS A 477 -11.81 27.10 39.23
N LYS A 478 -12.29 26.22 38.36
CA LYS A 478 -11.60 24.98 37.97
C LYS A 478 -10.55 25.21 36.88
N TRP A 479 -10.91 25.97 35.85
CA TRP A 479 -10.13 26.12 34.62
C TRP A 479 -9.30 27.41 34.56
N ASN A 480 -9.06 28.03 35.71
CA ASN A 480 -8.23 29.22 35.79
C ASN A 480 -6.87 28.98 35.12
N GLY A 481 -6.46 29.87 34.23
CA GLY A 481 -5.18 29.76 33.52
C GLY A 481 -5.08 28.67 32.46
N VAL A 482 -6.16 27.93 32.16
CA VAL A 482 -6.17 27.01 31.01
C VAL A 482 -6.55 27.77 29.75
N LEU A 483 -5.70 27.62 28.73
CA LEU A 483 -5.87 28.18 27.40
C LEU A 483 -5.76 27.05 26.38
N ILE A 484 -6.87 26.76 25.70
CA ILE A 484 -6.86 25.90 24.51
C ILE A 484 -6.58 26.79 23.28
N GLU A 485 -5.35 26.72 22.80
CA GLU A 485 -4.93 27.38 21.56
C GLU A 485 -5.64 26.77 20.37
N ARG A 486 -5.69 25.43 20.26
CA ARG A 486 -6.35 24.70 19.16
C ARG A 486 -6.74 23.28 19.57
N GLY A 487 -7.75 22.73 18.90
CA GLY A 487 -7.95 21.28 18.76
C GLY A 487 -7.66 20.86 17.32
N LEU A 488 -6.93 19.76 17.16
CA LEU A 488 -6.43 19.26 15.88
C LEU A 488 -6.46 17.73 15.83
N PHE A 489 -6.21 17.15 14.66
CA PHE A 489 -6.10 15.71 14.47
C PHE A 489 -4.66 15.36 14.10
N ASP A 490 -4.02 14.48 14.88
CA ASP A 490 -2.65 14.07 14.63
C ASP A 490 -2.51 13.17 13.38
N ALA A 491 -1.29 12.69 13.11
CA ALA A 491 -1.01 11.81 11.98
C ALA A 491 -1.80 10.48 12.00
N ASP A 492 -2.25 10.04 13.19
CA ASP A 492 -3.07 8.85 13.41
C ASP A 492 -4.58 9.16 13.45
N ASN A 493 -4.96 10.39 13.07
CA ASN A 493 -6.33 10.92 13.15
C ASN A 493 -6.92 10.92 14.57
N ARG A 494 -6.10 11.07 15.61
CA ARG A 494 -6.56 11.22 17.00
C ARG A 494 -6.73 12.69 17.34
N TYR A 495 -7.87 13.01 17.95
CA TYR A 495 -8.12 14.36 18.42
C TYR A 495 -7.14 14.74 19.54
N THR A 496 -6.49 15.89 19.39
CA THR A 496 -5.44 16.38 20.28
C THR A 496 -5.65 17.85 20.57
N LEU A 497 -5.43 18.25 21.82
CA LEU A 497 -5.49 19.64 22.25
C LEU A 497 -4.09 20.23 22.37
N ARG A 498 -3.92 21.44 21.86
CA ARG A 498 -2.72 22.26 22.02
C ARG A 498 -3.07 23.51 22.81
N GLY A 499 -2.17 23.89 23.71
CA GLY A 499 -2.35 25.07 24.52
C GLY A 499 -1.48 25.06 25.77
N VAL A 500 -1.93 25.76 26.80
CA VAL A 500 -1.22 25.92 28.06
C VAL A 500 -2.17 25.71 29.24
N ALA A 501 -1.65 25.16 30.34
CA ALA A 501 -2.37 24.96 31.60
C ALA A 501 -1.62 25.65 32.75
N ASP A 502 -2.33 25.94 33.83
CA ASP A 502 -1.76 26.48 35.06
C ASP A 502 -1.01 25.39 35.85
N SER A 503 -1.53 24.16 35.82
CA SER A 503 -0.91 23.00 36.49
C SER A 503 -1.13 21.69 35.74
N ALA A 504 -0.29 20.68 36.02
CA ALA A 504 -0.45 19.34 35.46
C ALA A 504 -1.78 18.68 35.84
N LYS A 505 -2.33 18.98 37.03
CA LYS A 505 -3.64 18.49 37.48
C LYS A 505 -4.76 18.88 36.53
N GLN A 506 -4.68 20.06 35.91
CA GLN A 506 -5.69 20.49 34.94
C GLN A 506 -5.64 19.66 33.65
N ASN A 507 -4.48 19.13 33.25
CA ASN A 507 -4.42 18.18 32.12
C ASN A 507 -5.18 16.89 32.45
N ASP A 508 -5.07 16.37 33.68
CA ASP A 508 -5.84 15.20 34.11
C ASP A 508 -7.34 15.48 34.20
N GLU A 509 -7.73 16.66 34.70
CA GLU A 509 -9.13 17.08 34.70
C GLU A 509 -9.67 17.26 33.27
N LEU A 510 -8.86 17.76 32.35
CA LEU A 510 -9.23 17.92 30.94
C LEU A 510 -9.39 16.57 30.26
N ALA A 511 -8.57 15.58 30.62
CA ALA A 511 -8.74 14.20 30.18
C ALA A 511 -10.09 13.62 30.62
N LYS A 512 -10.50 13.87 31.88
CA LYS A 512 -11.82 13.46 32.39
C LYS A 512 -12.95 14.16 31.65
N LEU A 513 -12.82 15.46 31.39
CA LEU A 513 -13.81 16.22 30.61
C LEU A 513 -13.93 15.67 29.18
N LEU A 514 -12.82 15.39 28.50
CA LEU A 514 -12.84 14.76 27.17
C LEU A 514 -13.48 13.37 27.22
N GLY A 515 -13.22 12.56 28.25
CA GLY A 515 -13.87 11.26 28.42
C GLY A 515 -15.39 11.39 28.61
N ALA A 516 -15.86 12.40 29.35
CA ALA A 516 -17.29 12.68 29.49
C ALA A 516 -17.91 13.15 28.17
N ILE A 517 -17.22 14.02 27.42
CA ILE A 517 -17.66 14.52 26.12
C ILE A 517 -17.67 13.39 25.06
N GLN A 518 -16.73 12.45 25.13
CA GLN A 518 -16.69 11.29 24.25
C GLN A 518 -17.94 10.40 24.37
N ALA A 519 -18.57 10.37 25.55
CA ALA A 519 -19.82 9.63 25.76
C ALA A 519 -21.05 10.33 25.16
N ASP A 520 -20.95 11.61 24.79
CA ASP A 520 -22.04 12.37 24.16
C ASP A 520 -22.10 12.06 22.64
N PRO A 521 -23.20 11.51 22.12
CA PRO A 521 -23.35 11.16 20.70
C PRO A 521 -23.09 12.33 19.74
N ARG A 522 -23.30 13.58 20.18
CA ARG A 522 -23.04 14.77 19.35
C ARG A 522 -21.58 14.91 18.94
N TRP A 523 -20.66 14.36 19.75
CA TRP A 523 -19.22 14.48 19.54
C TRP A 523 -18.56 13.15 19.13
N ALA A 524 -19.33 12.07 19.04
CA ALA A 524 -18.82 10.72 18.77
C ALA A 524 -17.89 10.65 17.54
N GLU A 525 -18.16 11.46 16.52
CA GLU A 525 -17.37 11.46 15.30
C GLU A 525 -15.94 12.02 15.48
N PHE A 526 -15.72 12.95 16.42
CA PHE A 526 -14.37 13.42 16.77
C PHE A 526 -13.53 12.32 17.42
N PHE A 527 -14.19 11.32 18.01
CA PHE A 527 -13.58 10.22 18.75
C PHE A 527 -13.74 8.86 18.07
N ALA A 528 -13.90 8.85 16.73
CA ALA A 528 -13.85 7.63 15.93
C ALA A 528 -12.56 6.83 16.17
N VAL A 529 -11.46 7.54 16.47
CA VAL A 529 -10.27 7.02 17.11
C VAL A 529 -10.16 7.69 18.48
N ALA A 530 -9.77 6.94 19.52
CA ALA A 530 -9.63 7.48 20.86
C ALA A 530 -8.70 8.71 20.87
N PRO A 531 -9.09 9.80 21.57
CA PRO A 531 -8.30 11.03 21.60
C PRO A 531 -6.99 10.81 22.35
N ASN A 532 -5.99 11.65 22.08
CA ASN A 532 -4.78 11.68 22.90
C ASN A 532 -5.09 12.28 24.27
N LYS A 533 -4.42 11.79 25.31
CA LYS A 533 -4.49 12.40 26.64
C LYS A 533 -4.00 13.85 26.53
N PRO A 534 -4.76 14.85 27.02
CA PRO A 534 -4.32 16.23 27.03
C PRO A 534 -2.95 16.40 27.70
N ALA A 535 -2.06 17.10 27.01
CA ALA A 535 -0.71 17.40 27.46
C ALA A 535 -0.40 18.87 27.14
N LEU A 536 -1.20 19.79 27.67
CA LEU A 536 -0.96 21.22 27.53
C LEU A 536 0.30 21.61 28.30
N ASP A 537 1.06 22.56 27.78
CA ASP A 537 2.28 23.03 28.43
C ASP A 537 1.94 23.73 29.74
N VAL A 538 2.59 23.32 30.83
CA VAL A 538 2.37 23.90 32.15
C VAL A 538 3.16 25.21 32.25
N LEU A 539 2.42 26.31 32.24
CA LEU A 539 2.95 27.66 32.39
C LEU A 539 2.02 28.36 33.40
N PRO A 540 2.36 28.48 34.69
CA PRO A 540 1.40 29.00 35.66
C PRO A 540 0.93 30.43 35.35
N LEU A 541 -0.37 30.67 35.39
CA LEU A 541 -0.98 31.99 35.31
C LEU A 541 -0.74 32.76 36.60
N SER A 542 -0.66 32.06 37.74
CA SER A 542 -0.28 32.66 39.03
C SER A 542 1.03 33.43 38.93
N ASP A 543 2.05 32.86 38.29
CA ASP A 543 3.38 33.47 38.22
C ASP A 543 3.36 34.73 37.35
N LEU A 544 2.60 34.70 36.25
CA LEU A 544 2.36 35.89 35.44
C LEU A 544 1.59 36.94 36.24
N LEU A 545 0.52 36.55 36.93
CA LEU A 545 -0.33 37.45 37.71
C LEU A 545 0.45 38.13 38.84
N ASP A 546 1.27 37.37 39.57
CA ASP A 546 2.11 37.90 40.64
C ASP A 546 3.14 38.88 40.09
N ARG A 547 3.74 38.55 38.94
CA ARG A 547 4.66 39.48 38.26
C ARG A 547 3.95 40.74 37.80
N VAL A 548 2.77 40.62 37.19
CA VAL A 548 1.94 41.75 36.75
C VAL A 548 1.62 42.65 37.93
N LYS A 549 1.17 42.10 39.07
CA LYS A 549 0.89 42.86 40.30
C LYS A 549 2.11 43.62 40.83
N ARG A 550 3.32 43.07 40.69
CA ARG A 550 4.56 43.75 41.07
C ARG A 550 4.93 44.87 40.09
N VAL A 551 4.74 44.65 38.78
CA VAL A 551 5.24 45.50 37.70
C VAL A 551 4.30 46.66 37.36
N THR A 552 3.00 46.42 37.26
CA THR A 552 2.04 47.44 36.77
C THR A 552 2.00 48.72 37.60
N PRO A 553 2.16 48.73 38.95
CA PRO A 553 2.18 49.98 39.71
C PRO A 553 3.34 50.93 39.33
N ALA A 554 4.36 50.44 38.63
CA ALA A 554 5.47 51.24 38.13
C ALA A 554 5.12 52.14 36.92
N TYR A 555 3.90 52.02 36.38
CA TYR A 555 3.51 52.64 35.13
C TYR A 555 2.32 53.58 35.37
N PRO A 556 2.41 54.88 35.00
CA PRO A 556 1.32 55.84 35.14
C PRO A 556 0.01 55.40 34.48
N GLU A 557 0.08 54.61 33.41
CA GLU A 557 -1.09 54.08 32.71
C GLU A 557 -1.97 53.22 33.61
N PHE A 558 -1.42 52.67 34.70
CA PHE A 558 -2.13 51.88 35.71
C PHE A 558 -2.44 52.66 36.99
N ASP A 559 -2.21 53.97 37.03
CA ASP A 559 -2.63 54.79 38.16
C ASP A 559 -4.15 54.66 38.33
N GLY A 560 -4.61 54.31 39.52
CA GLY A 560 -6.01 54.01 39.74
C GLY A 560 -6.47 52.62 39.30
N VAL A 561 -5.56 51.70 38.94
CA VAL A 561 -5.90 50.32 38.52
C VAL A 561 -5.07 49.30 39.29
N ARG A 562 -5.75 48.35 39.96
CA ARG A 562 -5.11 47.24 40.67
C ARG A 562 -5.61 45.91 40.12
N ILE A 563 -4.70 45.16 39.51
CA ILE A 563 -4.99 43.83 38.97
C ILE A 563 -5.15 42.82 40.11
N GLU A 564 -6.25 42.08 40.13
CA GLU A 564 -6.59 41.12 41.19
C GLU A 564 -6.46 39.68 40.72
N ALA A 565 -7.00 39.39 39.53
CA ALA A 565 -7.03 38.07 38.94
C ALA A 565 -6.83 38.13 37.42
N ALA A 566 -6.61 36.97 36.82
CA ALA A 566 -6.53 36.81 35.38
C ALA A 566 -7.29 35.54 34.97
N ARG A 567 -7.89 35.54 33.78
CA ARG A 567 -8.67 34.43 33.23
C ARG A 567 -8.78 34.50 31.71
N TYR A 568 -9.29 33.44 31.08
CA TYR A 568 -9.67 33.45 29.66
C TYR A 568 -11.18 33.48 29.49
N ASP A 569 -11.66 34.15 28.45
CA ASP A 569 -13.03 33.97 27.95
C ASP A 569 -13.11 32.90 26.85
N ALA A 570 -14.32 32.60 26.38
CA ALA A 570 -14.56 31.59 25.35
C ALA A 570 -13.90 31.93 24.00
N ASP A 571 -13.62 33.22 23.76
CA ASP A 571 -12.92 33.74 22.58
C ASP A 571 -11.41 33.76 22.75
N VAL A 572 -10.90 33.21 23.87
CA VAL A 572 -9.48 33.08 24.14
C VAL A 572 -8.78 34.44 24.37
N ASN A 573 -9.53 35.44 24.83
CA ASN A 573 -8.96 36.72 25.27
C ASN A 573 -8.44 36.57 26.70
N LEU A 574 -7.24 37.05 26.97
CA LEU A 574 -6.71 37.14 28.33
C LEU A 574 -7.34 38.35 29.03
N ILE A 575 -8.15 38.09 30.06
CA ILE A 575 -8.85 39.10 30.84
C ILE A 575 -8.18 39.21 32.21
N PHE A 576 -7.77 40.42 32.56
CA PHE A 576 -7.37 40.76 33.91
C PHE A 576 -8.52 41.44 34.63
N ASP A 577 -8.98 40.82 35.71
CA ASP A 577 -10.00 41.37 36.58
C ASP A 577 -9.31 42.34 37.56
N ALA A 578 -9.77 43.59 37.63
CA ALA A 578 -9.10 44.66 38.35
C ALA A 578 -10.05 45.52 39.20
N THR A 579 -9.56 45.98 40.35
CA THR A 579 -10.18 47.07 41.11
C THR A 579 -9.72 48.40 40.52
N ALA A 580 -10.62 49.35 40.26
CA ALA A 580 -10.24 50.64 39.67
C ALA A 580 -10.89 51.85 40.34
N ALA A 581 -10.09 52.87 40.62
CA ALA A 581 -10.49 54.21 41.05
C ALA A 581 -10.91 55.04 39.83
N GLY A 582 -12.01 54.64 39.19
CA GLY A 582 -12.54 55.31 37.98
C GLY A 582 -12.84 54.37 36.82
N ALA A 583 -12.89 54.93 35.62
CA ALA A 583 -13.02 54.16 34.37
C ALA A 583 -11.63 53.65 33.94
N VAL A 584 -11.55 52.38 33.53
CA VAL A 584 -10.31 51.81 33.00
C VAL A 584 -10.20 52.17 31.52
N GLY A 585 -9.21 52.99 31.15
CA GLY A 585 -8.93 53.35 29.76
C GLY A 585 -8.26 52.22 28.96
N ALA A 586 -8.11 52.41 27.64
CA ALA A 586 -7.48 51.42 26.76
C ALA A 586 -5.96 51.29 26.97
N ALA A 587 -5.29 52.40 27.35
CA ALA A 587 -3.83 52.46 27.50
C ALA A 587 -3.23 51.39 28.44
N PRO A 588 -3.73 51.16 29.67
CA PRO A 588 -3.19 50.09 30.52
C PRO A 588 -3.33 48.69 29.91
N ALA A 589 -4.42 48.40 29.19
CA ALA A 589 -4.60 47.10 28.55
C ALA A 589 -3.62 46.89 27.38
N GLU A 590 -3.39 47.93 26.57
CA GLU A 590 -2.41 47.91 25.47
C GLU A 590 -0.98 47.74 25.97
N LEU A 591 -0.61 48.49 27.01
CA LEU A 591 0.69 48.38 27.65
C LEU A 591 0.89 47.00 28.27
N LEU A 592 -0.11 46.46 28.97
CA LEU A 592 -0.03 45.11 29.53
C LEU A 592 0.16 44.06 28.43
N ALA A 593 -0.60 44.18 27.34
CA ALA A 593 -0.47 43.29 26.19
C ALA A 593 0.94 43.33 25.61
N LYS A 594 1.53 44.53 25.48
CA LYS A 594 2.90 44.71 25.02
C LYS A 594 3.90 44.03 25.96
N LEU A 595 3.83 44.33 27.26
CA LEU A 595 4.72 43.74 28.26
C LEU A 595 4.69 42.21 28.26
N ILE A 596 3.51 41.60 28.14
CA ILE A 596 3.36 40.14 28.10
C ILE A 596 3.93 39.56 26.80
N ARG A 597 3.67 40.19 25.65
CA ARG A 597 4.15 39.72 24.34
C ARG A 597 5.66 39.86 24.19
N ASP A 598 6.26 40.88 24.80
CA ASP A 598 7.71 41.08 24.81
C ASP A 598 8.43 40.10 25.74
N HIS A 599 7.70 39.41 26.63
CA HIS A 599 8.27 38.43 27.56
C HIS A 599 8.36 37.02 26.94
N GLU A 600 9.58 36.46 26.87
CA GLU A 600 9.85 35.17 26.22
C GLU A 600 8.97 34.02 26.77
N GLY A 601 8.81 33.96 28.09
CA GLY A 601 8.04 32.92 28.78
C GLY A 601 6.53 33.14 28.78
N TYR A 602 6.06 34.39 28.75
CA TYR A 602 4.62 34.70 28.93
C TYR A 602 3.91 35.07 27.64
N ARG A 603 4.63 35.34 26.55
CA ARG A 603 4.02 35.68 25.25
C ARG A 603 2.98 34.66 24.78
N ARG A 604 3.16 33.37 25.11
CA ARG A 604 2.19 32.31 24.77
C ARG A 604 0.85 32.44 25.48
N ARG A 605 0.78 33.18 26.60
CA ARG A 605 -0.47 33.50 27.31
C ARG A 605 -1.32 34.53 26.56
N VAL A 606 -0.78 35.17 25.52
CA VAL A 606 -1.52 36.09 24.66
C VAL A 606 -1.41 35.59 23.22
N PRO A 607 -2.37 34.74 22.77
CA PRO A 607 -2.33 34.23 21.41
C PRO A 607 -2.27 35.37 20.36
N ALA A 608 -1.64 35.08 19.22
CA ALA A 608 -1.49 36.05 18.15
C ALA A 608 -2.85 36.63 17.71
N GLY A 609 -2.94 37.95 17.60
CA GLY A 609 -4.16 38.67 17.23
C GLY A 609 -5.23 38.73 18.32
N LYS A 610 -5.02 38.14 19.50
CA LYS A 610 -5.96 38.25 20.63
C LYS A 610 -5.64 39.46 21.52
N PRO A 611 -6.65 40.26 21.91
CA PRO A 611 -6.47 41.36 22.84
C PRO A 611 -6.25 40.87 24.28
N VAL A 612 -5.56 41.68 25.05
CA VAL A 612 -5.64 41.65 26.52
C VAL A 612 -6.71 42.65 26.93
N LYS A 613 -7.56 42.27 27.88
CA LYS A 613 -8.62 43.13 28.42
C LYS A 613 -8.40 43.34 29.91
N ILE A 614 -8.72 44.52 30.41
CA ILE A 614 -8.81 44.78 31.84
C ILE A 614 -10.28 45.07 32.14
N VAL A 615 -10.87 44.25 33.00
CA VAL A 615 -12.29 44.34 33.36
C VAL A 615 -12.39 44.73 34.82
N ARG A 616 -13.20 45.74 35.11
CA ARG A 616 -13.42 46.17 36.48
C ARG A 616 -14.24 45.12 37.25
N THR A 617 -13.74 44.65 38.39
CA THR A 617 -14.50 43.80 39.29
C THR A 617 -15.57 44.61 40.02
N GLY A 618 -16.75 44.03 40.19
CA GLY A 618 -17.86 44.63 40.93
C GLY A 618 -17.49 44.81 42.40
N GLY A 619 -17.13 46.02 42.76
CA GLY A 619 -17.02 46.51 44.14
C GLY A 619 -17.50 47.96 44.14
N PRO A 620 -17.90 48.53 45.30
CA PRO A 620 -18.13 49.96 45.38
C PRO A 620 -16.92 50.65 44.75
N ALA A 621 -17.16 51.64 43.86
CA ALA A 621 -16.09 52.59 43.57
C ALA A 621 -15.50 52.94 44.92
N ALA A 622 -14.19 52.75 45.10
CA ALA A 622 -13.55 53.12 46.35
C ALA A 622 -13.92 54.59 46.54
N ALA A 623 -14.96 54.84 47.33
CA ALA A 623 -15.40 56.17 47.64
C ALA A 623 -14.20 56.69 48.38
N GLY A 624 -13.48 57.64 47.75
CA GLY A 624 -12.23 58.16 48.30
C GLY A 624 -12.47 58.40 49.77
N ARG A 625 -11.79 57.63 50.63
CA ARG A 625 -12.13 57.66 52.05
C ARG A 625 -11.92 59.09 52.52
N ASP A 626 -12.97 59.70 53.05
CA ASP A 626 -12.83 60.86 53.93
C ASP A 626 -11.89 60.43 55.06
N GLY A 627 -10.63 60.90 55.02
CA GLY A 627 -9.60 60.53 56.00
C GLY A 627 -8.29 59.95 55.45
N PHE A 628 -7.99 59.99 54.14
CA PHE A 628 -6.61 59.73 53.68
C PHE A 628 -5.62 60.72 54.33
N SER A 629 -4.61 60.18 55.02
CA SER A 629 -3.55 60.98 55.65
C SER A 629 -2.23 60.22 55.61
N LEU A 630 -1.19 60.88 55.09
CA LEU A 630 0.18 60.36 55.08
C LEU A 630 0.71 60.12 56.51
N ALA A 631 0.26 60.91 57.49
CA ALA A 631 0.66 60.74 58.89
C ALA A 631 0.13 59.42 59.47
N THR A 632 -1.11 59.04 59.14
CA THR A 632 -1.69 57.75 59.53
C THR A 632 -0.91 56.59 58.91
N GLY A 633 -0.55 56.69 57.63
CA GLY A 633 0.29 55.70 56.95
C GLY A 633 1.65 55.52 57.60
N ALA A 634 2.35 56.63 57.89
CA ALA A 634 3.64 56.60 58.58
C ALA A 634 3.55 55.96 59.96
N GLN A 635 2.50 56.28 60.74
CA GLN A 635 2.26 55.68 62.06
C GLN A 635 2.01 54.17 61.96
N LEU A 636 1.26 53.70 60.96
CA LEU A 636 1.04 52.26 60.74
C LEU A 636 2.36 51.55 60.42
N VAL A 637 3.18 52.16 59.55
CA VAL A 637 4.50 51.60 59.17
C VAL A 637 5.43 51.51 60.38
N GLU A 638 5.44 52.54 61.23
CA GLU A 638 6.21 52.56 62.48
C GLU A 638 5.76 51.49 63.48
N GLN A 639 4.44 51.26 63.60
CA GLN A 639 3.87 50.21 64.45
C GLN A 639 4.18 48.78 63.98
N GLY A 640 4.59 48.60 62.72
CA GLY A 640 5.03 47.31 62.18
C GLY A 640 3.93 46.27 61.95
N ASP A 641 2.64 46.63 62.05
CA ASP A 641 1.52 45.73 61.73
C ASP A 641 1.41 45.56 60.22
N ASP A 642 2.15 44.59 59.68
CA ASP A 642 2.29 44.29 58.26
C ASP A 642 0.94 44.25 57.51
N LYS A 643 -0.04 43.58 58.10
CA LYS A 643 -1.35 43.40 57.48
C LYS A 643 -2.10 44.73 57.36
N LYS A 644 -2.07 45.56 58.40
CA LYS A 644 -2.71 46.88 58.38
C LYS A 644 -1.97 47.86 57.47
N VAL A 645 -0.65 47.85 57.49
CA VAL A 645 0.19 48.67 56.61
C VAL A 645 -0.08 48.34 55.15
N ARG A 646 -0.03 47.07 54.79
CA ARG A 646 -0.29 46.62 53.42
C ARG A 646 -1.71 46.95 52.98
N ALA A 647 -2.72 46.67 53.81
CA ALA A 647 -4.10 47.02 53.49
C ALA A 647 -4.29 48.54 53.27
N TRP A 648 -3.61 49.37 54.07
CA TRP A 648 -3.64 50.82 53.90
C TRP A 648 -2.90 51.27 52.64
N LEU A 649 -1.70 50.76 52.39
CA LEU A 649 -0.91 51.08 51.19
C LEU A 649 -1.63 50.64 49.91
N ASP A 650 -2.23 49.45 49.90
CA ASP A 650 -2.94 48.91 48.73
C ASP A 650 -4.18 49.74 48.38
N ASP A 651 -4.87 50.31 49.37
CA ASP A 651 -6.02 51.22 49.18
C ASP A 651 -5.56 52.63 48.81
N ALA A 652 -4.54 53.14 49.49
CA ALA A 652 -3.99 54.45 49.25
C ALA A 652 -3.37 54.57 47.84
N LEU A 653 -2.58 53.57 47.41
CA LEU A 653 -1.92 53.58 46.09
C LEU A 653 -2.94 53.48 44.96
N LEU A 654 -4.07 52.83 45.22
CA LEU A 654 -5.17 52.79 44.27
C LEU A 654 -5.84 54.16 44.11
N ASN A 655 -6.04 54.92 45.19
CA ASN A 655 -6.82 56.17 45.14
C ASN A 655 -5.98 57.44 44.99
N HIS A 656 -4.70 57.39 45.37
CA HIS A 656 -3.79 58.54 45.46
C HIS A 656 -2.43 58.24 44.83
N ALA A 657 -2.42 57.55 43.69
CA ALA A 657 -1.21 57.15 42.96
C ALA A 657 -0.30 58.32 42.52
N ASN A 658 -0.80 59.56 42.54
CA ASN A 658 -0.05 60.77 42.23
C ASN A 658 0.66 61.41 43.44
N GLU A 659 0.58 60.82 44.64
CA GLU A 659 1.22 61.32 45.86
C GLU A 659 2.59 60.69 46.09
N SER A 660 3.67 61.45 45.88
CA SER A 660 5.05 60.95 46.04
C SER A 660 5.36 60.45 47.46
N GLY A 661 4.81 61.09 48.50
CA GLY A 661 4.99 60.68 49.89
C GLY A 661 4.42 59.28 50.17
N LEU A 662 3.36 58.88 49.47
CA LEU A 662 2.78 57.55 49.60
C LEU A 662 3.68 56.47 49.01
N TRP A 663 4.23 56.70 47.81
CA TRP A 663 5.21 55.80 47.21
C TRP A 663 6.48 55.68 48.06
N TYR A 664 6.91 56.76 48.72
CA TYR A 664 8.03 56.70 49.65
C TYR A 664 7.73 55.83 50.89
N LEU A 665 6.52 55.92 51.45
CA LEU A 665 6.09 55.02 52.54
C LEU A 665 6.04 53.56 52.08
N SER A 666 5.59 53.30 50.85
CA SER A 666 5.60 51.96 50.25
C SER A 666 7.04 51.43 50.09
N ALA A 667 7.95 52.25 49.57
CA ALA A 667 9.37 51.92 49.45
C ALA A 667 10.00 51.63 50.81
N TYR A 668 9.70 52.43 51.83
CA TYR A 668 10.19 52.21 53.19
C TYR A 668 9.69 50.90 53.79
N HIS A 669 8.40 50.62 53.64
CA HIS A 669 7.82 49.35 54.08
C HIS A 669 8.50 48.15 53.38
N ASN A 670 8.68 48.22 52.06
CA ASN A 670 9.37 47.17 51.29
C ASN A 670 10.85 47.03 51.66
N HIS A 671 11.53 48.13 52.03
CA HIS A 671 12.92 48.11 52.51
C HIS A 671 13.05 47.36 53.83
N LEU A 672 12.13 47.58 54.76
CA LEU A 672 12.07 46.82 56.02
C LEU A 672 11.84 45.32 55.81
N LYS A 673 11.28 44.92 54.66
CA LYS A 673 11.05 43.52 54.28
C LYS A 673 12.18 42.91 53.43
N GLY A 674 13.16 43.72 53.01
CA GLY A 674 14.21 43.27 52.10
C GLY A 674 13.74 43.04 50.66
N GLU A 675 12.61 43.60 50.25
CA GLU A 675 12.06 43.46 48.89
C GLU A 675 12.68 44.49 47.93
N ALA A 676 13.97 44.34 47.65
CA ALA A 676 14.79 45.34 46.93
C ALA A 676 14.19 45.79 45.58
N GLU A 677 13.56 44.88 44.84
CA GLU A 677 12.91 45.19 43.57
C GLU A 677 11.71 46.14 43.74
N LEU A 678 10.88 45.92 44.76
CA LEU A 678 9.74 46.79 45.06
C LEU A 678 10.21 48.14 45.59
N VAL A 679 11.27 48.17 46.41
CA VAL A 679 11.94 49.41 46.83
C VAL A 679 12.38 50.21 45.60
N ARG A 680 13.07 49.57 44.64
CA ARG A 680 13.52 50.22 43.40
C ARG A 680 12.34 50.74 42.57
N ARG A 681 11.28 49.95 42.42
CA ARG A 681 10.04 50.35 41.73
C ARG A 681 9.46 51.61 42.36
N ASP A 682 9.23 51.57 43.67
CA ASP A 682 8.51 52.62 44.40
C ASP A 682 9.33 53.92 44.44
N LEU A 683 10.64 53.84 44.70
CA LEU A 683 11.51 55.02 44.66
C LEU A 683 11.60 55.65 43.26
N ARG A 684 11.58 54.85 42.19
CA ARG A 684 11.51 55.40 40.82
C ARG A 684 10.20 56.13 40.58
N ARG A 685 9.07 55.63 41.09
CA ARG A 685 7.80 56.38 41.05
C ARG A 685 7.88 57.70 41.83
N VAL A 686 8.51 57.70 43.00
CA VAL A 686 8.80 58.95 43.75
C VAL A 686 9.57 59.93 42.85
N ILE A 687 10.66 59.48 42.21
CA ILE A 687 11.50 60.32 41.34
C ILE A 687 10.72 60.86 40.14
N GLU A 688 9.90 60.04 39.48
CA GLU A 688 9.05 60.45 38.36
C GLU A 688 8.05 61.53 38.77
N LEU A 689 7.38 61.36 39.91
CA LEU A 689 6.39 62.30 40.43
C LEU A 689 7.02 63.61 40.94
N GLU A 690 8.26 63.57 41.42
CA GLU A 690 9.00 64.75 41.88
C GLU A 690 9.73 65.49 40.74
N GLY A 691 10.12 64.82 39.66
CA GLY A 691 11.05 65.33 38.65
C GLY A 691 10.52 65.51 37.22
N GLY A 692 9.24 65.25 36.96
CA GLY A 692 8.65 65.35 35.62
C GLY A 692 8.51 66.79 35.09
N PRO A 693 8.52 67.02 33.75
CA PRO A 693 8.21 68.32 33.16
C PRO A 693 6.76 68.72 33.51
N GLY A 694 6.58 69.74 34.35
CA GLY A 694 5.27 70.18 34.86
C GLY A 694 4.96 69.74 36.30
N ALA A 695 5.88 69.06 36.99
CA ALA A 695 5.70 68.66 38.38
C ALA A 695 5.83 69.84 39.35
N ASN A 696 4.98 69.83 40.38
CA ASN A 696 5.04 70.75 41.52
C ASN A 696 6.18 70.32 42.46
N GLU A 697 7.43 70.31 41.94
CA GLU A 697 8.63 69.66 42.51
C GLU A 697 8.83 69.98 44.00
N GLY A 698 8.65 71.25 44.38
CA GLY A 698 8.76 71.69 45.78
C GLY A 698 7.65 71.12 46.67
N THR A 699 6.41 71.03 46.17
CA THR A 699 5.25 70.53 46.93
C THR A 699 5.32 69.03 47.12
N GLN A 700 5.66 68.26 46.08
CA GLN A 700 5.78 66.80 46.18
C GLN A 700 6.93 66.38 47.09
N ARG A 701 8.12 67.02 46.95
CA ARG A 701 9.23 66.81 47.89
C ARG A 701 8.85 67.13 49.33
N LYS A 702 8.14 68.24 49.55
CA LYS A 702 7.66 68.62 50.89
C LYS A 702 6.74 67.52 51.46
N ARG A 703 5.81 66.99 50.68
CA ARG A 703 4.91 65.89 51.09
C ARG A 703 5.67 64.60 51.41
N ARG A 704 6.73 64.25 50.65
CA ARG A 704 7.64 63.15 51.00
C ARG A 704 8.31 63.38 52.34
N TYR A 705 8.86 64.57 52.58
CA TYR A 705 9.48 64.91 53.86
C TYR A 705 8.48 64.88 55.03
N GLU A 706 7.24 65.35 54.82
CA GLU A 706 6.18 65.29 55.82
C GLU A 706 5.81 63.83 56.17
N ALA A 707 5.65 62.96 55.16
CA ALA A 707 5.43 61.53 55.37
C ALA A 707 6.61 60.85 56.09
N ALA A 708 7.84 61.22 55.73
CA ALA A 708 9.05 60.66 56.30
C ALA A 708 9.40 61.21 57.69
N LYS A 709 8.79 62.33 58.13
CA LYS A 709 9.17 63.03 59.38
C LYS A 709 9.09 62.14 60.61
N ASN A 710 8.10 61.25 60.65
CA ASN A 710 7.87 60.32 61.76
C ASN A 710 8.71 59.04 61.64
N LEU A 711 9.30 58.80 60.46
CA LEU A 711 10.24 57.70 60.24
C LEU A 711 11.64 58.20 60.59
N GLN A 712 12.29 57.60 61.59
CA GLN A 712 13.63 58.00 62.05
C GLN A 712 14.53 56.76 62.16
N GLY A 713 15.85 56.99 62.13
CA GLY A 713 16.85 55.94 62.35
C GLY A 713 17.46 55.34 61.08
N LYS A 714 18.18 54.23 61.26
CA LYS A 714 19.08 53.64 60.25
C LYS A 714 18.38 53.30 58.93
N ALA A 715 17.23 52.64 58.99
CA ALA A 715 16.48 52.21 57.80
C ALA A 715 16.07 53.38 56.89
N ARG A 716 15.76 54.55 57.46
CA ARG A 716 15.45 55.76 56.68
C ARG A 716 16.67 56.28 55.95
N ASN A 717 17.80 56.38 56.64
CA ASN A 717 19.05 56.86 56.04
C ASN A 717 19.50 55.96 54.89
N GLU A 718 19.34 54.64 55.05
CA GLU A 718 19.61 53.66 53.99
C GLU A 718 18.67 53.86 52.79
N LEU A 719 17.38 54.06 53.01
CA LEU A 719 16.42 54.30 51.93
C LEU A 719 16.67 55.63 51.19
N ASP A 720 17.00 56.71 51.92
CA ASP A 720 17.35 58.00 51.32
C ASP A 720 18.63 57.87 50.46
N ALA A 721 19.60 57.05 50.87
CA ALA A 721 20.78 56.76 50.04
C ALA A 721 20.41 56.05 48.73
N LEU A 722 19.53 55.04 48.79
CA LEU A 722 19.00 54.35 47.60
C LEU A 722 18.22 55.30 46.68
N TRP A 723 17.47 56.24 47.25
CA TRP A 723 16.75 57.24 46.45
C TRP A 723 17.71 58.12 45.63
N VAL A 724 18.82 58.58 46.23
CA VAL A 724 19.86 59.36 45.51
C VAL A 724 20.51 58.53 44.39
N GLU A 725 20.75 57.25 44.64
CA GLU A 725 21.30 56.32 43.65
C GLU A 725 20.34 56.15 42.46
N TYR A 726 19.08 55.78 42.73
CA TYR A 726 18.07 55.58 41.69
C TYR A 726 17.71 56.87 40.95
N GLN A 727 17.84 58.04 41.58
CA GLN A 727 17.68 59.31 40.89
C GLN A 727 18.74 59.50 39.79
N ARG A 728 19.99 59.08 40.03
CA ARG A 728 21.04 59.08 39.00
C ARG A 728 20.72 58.08 37.90
N GLU A 729 20.27 56.88 38.24
CA GLU A 729 19.87 55.87 37.25
C GLU A 729 18.77 56.39 36.31
N VAL A 730 17.70 56.97 36.87
CA VAL A 730 16.58 57.51 36.09
C VAL A 730 17.04 58.66 35.19
N LYS A 731 17.89 59.57 35.70
CA LYS A 731 18.51 60.63 34.88
C LYS A 731 19.36 60.09 33.75
N ASN A 732 19.98 58.93 33.95
CA ASN A 732 20.77 58.23 32.94
C ASN A 732 19.93 57.35 32.01
N GLY A 733 18.59 57.45 32.06
CA GLY A 733 17.69 56.72 31.16
C GLY A 733 17.42 55.27 31.56
N ALA A 734 17.55 54.93 32.84
CA ALA A 734 17.21 53.58 33.31
C ALA A 734 15.76 53.22 32.99
N LYS A 735 15.55 52.00 32.46
CA LYS A 735 14.23 51.49 32.10
C LYS A 735 13.44 51.10 33.33
N ARG A 736 12.11 51.27 33.28
CA ARG A 736 11.19 50.77 34.30
C ARG A 736 11.30 49.25 34.46
N ILE A 737 10.90 48.75 35.63
CA ILE A 737 10.76 47.32 35.89
C ILE A 737 9.86 46.68 34.82
N THR A 738 10.24 45.49 34.35
CA THR A 738 9.50 44.74 33.31
C THR A 738 9.03 43.40 33.84
N LEU A 739 8.33 42.60 33.04
CA LEU A 739 7.93 41.25 33.45
C LEU A 739 9.12 40.31 33.67
N THR A 740 10.29 40.61 33.11
CA THR A 740 11.53 39.90 33.44
C THR A 740 12.03 40.39 34.78
N ALA A 741 12.30 39.46 35.71
CA ALA A 741 12.94 39.79 36.98
C ALA A 741 14.34 40.35 36.72
N ASP A 742 14.66 41.49 37.32
CA ASP A 742 16.02 42.00 37.34
C ASP A 742 16.86 41.00 38.16
N LYS A 743 17.84 40.36 37.53
CA LYS A 743 18.73 39.39 38.19
C LYS A 743 19.75 40.08 39.08
#